data_AF-A0A530KPR1-F1
#
_entry.id   AF-A0A530KPR1-F1
#
_cell.length_a   1.000
_cell.length_b   1.000
_cell.length_c   1.000
_cell.angle_alpha   90.00
_cell.angle_beta   90.00
_cell.angle_gamma   90.00
#
_symmetry.space_group_name_H-M   'P 1'
#
loop_
_entity.id
_entity.type
_entity.pdbx_description
1 polymer ?
#
loop_
_entity_poly.entity_id
_entity_poly.type
_entity_poly.pdbx_seq_one_letter_code
_entity_poly.pdbx_strand_id
1 'polypeptide(L)'
;MSFSRGAYYFPPEPPRVSGITTRRTGISAPAALGRPKAAVIGTGRVEGIPVYGQTKVVTTNYKGTRIGSEFFLTYPEPTSVATIDVGYLLCKDYFRRGYELIRIEANDEVVFDAENGSIPKVKFRFYNGLQTAVDPLVKTIVGANAGAHTGDVLLFLPDYPSLSAPTVNVVISNAATVTGGITEIAWTGQTPGTFSNLAGGQQATYDRQDQLIYQILTDAEVPGLTPVYLAVLDIDTKLERYRVPLQGSEDYVGITSVHDCLAIEGSGYVFVHHDHALLANKDCVYNAATGELVASFFETDFDASHYQVMPFDDKFVVIGREDFSGHPVMSVIDIAAKTVDVSVTEITPVISAHCRGRQQPGTVSFFVGSHKLIYELTFDGANWTSSLVFTIADQDNVEVLWYDPLTEYLVVQDGDRILLVSPTSGAAVESVDTDEHYQNSDSFLSALDRLWSRPGSVLMFRQSPTGVDVLDINEKTITSLIDNESGLSYADFRTGIFDQASLSFYFAVGDDVWTEYKIPGALPGQITLESHITDILTFLGPYTIDQIEFSGFDGLADWGDVIKNDGTNIRTLLRTYQDPLGFVWADVGSKIYFRKTPTDGSFSADDTLVDADLVFKKDGSISTIDRSDITRISKVSLEYISKDDNYQSRTVTADSFSALYEVTRSTRETQYQTSMTLSDLDGERLVNELLWSLQAKDRTHSFSTYAEFVDLLPGDVIVVPSGNISYTVELTKMNIKENLVIEFDARDFQTSLSADVAAVTNHGYSGIVSVALQSQYIHLDIPLYRYQDDAGGTALVQYGVVASRGQLNWGGGTLYEGKVAGTLSAAFDQAAHRGFVGVCTEVFPDMPNAHAGDFTNSLVVRKISGDAPANATEAEVLLGSNLAFVGKDGRWEGVGFTTVASNNDGSYTISGFAVRGWRGTEVYAGLHQVGDYFVLASPTWVQTVEHPLADLDVTDFFKAVGFDGSPSAVVAEQHTITGAAETPYAVVNVSDEIDGGDTVVTFDYRSRLSAWEMFSVLPDCGEATLAFEIDVMDAASPDAVVHMYSITTNAWRYTAAQKVTDLGSPPPQVNIRIYMMSAAVGRGHVTEATISL
;
A
#
# COMPACT_ATOMS: atom_id res chain seq x y z
N MET A 1 36.18 -49.67 56.55
CA MET A 1 36.22 -48.74 55.41
C MET A 1 35.59 -47.42 55.86
N SER A 2 36.20 -46.29 55.53
CA SER A 2 35.86 -44.96 56.04
C SER A 2 34.41 -44.57 55.70
N PHE A 3 33.60 -44.21 56.70
CA PHE A 3 32.26 -43.66 56.52
C PHE A 3 32.35 -42.12 56.47
N SER A 4 32.07 -41.52 55.32
CA SER A 4 31.83 -40.09 55.19
C SER A 4 30.38 -39.77 55.56
N ARG A 5 30.18 -38.78 56.44
CA ARG A 5 28.89 -38.24 56.88
C ARG A 5 28.05 -37.75 55.69
N GLY A 6 26.84 -38.27 55.55
CA GLY A 6 25.80 -37.67 54.71
C GLY A 6 25.34 -36.34 55.32
N ALA A 7 25.37 -35.28 54.52
CA ALA A 7 24.77 -34.00 54.86
C ALA A 7 23.25 -34.10 54.67
N TYR A 8 22.48 -33.75 55.70
CA TYR A 8 21.04 -33.62 55.61
C TYR A 8 20.71 -32.43 54.69
N TYR A 9 20.04 -32.69 53.57
CA TYR A 9 19.53 -31.66 52.67
C TYR A 9 18.26 -31.07 53.30
N PHE A 10 18.39 -29.90 53.93
CA PHE A 10 17.21 -29.09 54.27
C PHE A 10 16.79 -28.35 52.99
N PRO A 11 15.50 -28.37 52.60
CA PRO A 11 15.03 -27.52 51.52
C PRO A 11 15.32 -26.05 51.88
N PRO A 12 15.76 -25.22 50.92
CA PRO A 12 15.97 -23.79 51.17
C PRO A 12 14.68 -23.16 51.71
N GLU A 13 14.81 -22.26 52.69
CA GLU A 13 13.66 -21.50 53.18
C GLU A 13 13.00 -20.74 52.01
N PRO A 14 11.66 -20.67 51.93
CA PRO A 14 10.99 -19.94 50.86
C PRO A 14 11.46 -18.47 50.84
N PRO A 15 11.48 -17.81 49.67
CA PRO A 15 12.04 -16.46 49.53
C PRO A 15 11.43 -15.47 50.54
N ARG A 16 12.26 -14.90 51.42
CA ARG A 16 11.87 -13.87 52.41
C ARG A 16 12.44 -12.52 52.00
N VAL A 17 11.62 -11.46 52.08
CA VAL A 17 12.08 -10.07 51.88
C VAL A 17 12.88 -9.55 53.08
N SER A 18 12.61 -10.07 54.28
CA SER A 18 13.41 -9.91 55.50
C SER A 18 12.93 -10.88 56.59
N GLY A 19 13.64 -10.96 57.72
CA GLY A 19 13.40 -11.92 58.81
C GLY A 19 12.10 -11.76 59.63
N ILE A 20 11.18 -10.84 59.26
CA ILE A 20 9.98 -10.54 60.07
C ILE A 20 8.68 -10.49 59.23
N THR A 21 8.73 -10.57 57.90
CA THR A 21 7.55 -10.38 57.03
C THR A 21 7.40 -11.50 56.01
N THR A 22 6.36 -12.32 56.14
CA THR A 22 5.88 -13.20 55.06
C THR A 22 5.25 -12.33 53.97
N ARG A 23 5.75 -12.40 52.73
CA ARG A 23 5.13 -11.75 51.55
C ARG A 23 3.68 -12.25 51.45
N ARG A 24 2.71 -11.33 51.58
CA ARG A 24 1.29 -11.65 51.37
C ARG A 24 1.12 -12.23 49.98
N THR A 25 0.47 -13.39 49.88
CA THR A 25 0.06 -14.08 48.65
C THR A 25 -1.11 -13.41 47.91
N GLY A 26 -1.36 -12.13 48.19
CA GLY A 26 -2.50 -11.39 47.64
C GLY A 26 -2.03 -10.18 46.86
N ILE A 27 -2.58 -10.01 45.66
CA ILE A 27 -2.57 -8.75 44.93
C ILE A 27 -3.31 -7.78 45.86
N SER A 28 -2.65 -6.83 46.55
CA SER A 28 -3.37 -5.90 47.46
C SER A 28 -3.04 -4.46 47.10
N ALA A 29 -4.00 -3.81 46.43
CA ALA A 29 -3.98 -2.39 46.11
C ALA A 29 -4.90 -1.64 47.09
N PRO A 30 -4.53 -0.46 47.59
CA PRO A 30 -5.47 0.38 48.31
C PRO A 30 -6.60 0.80 47.37
N ALA A 31 -7.85 0.49 47.76
CA ALA A 31 -9.05 0.85 47.01
C ALA A 31 -9.21 2.37 46.91
N ALA A 32 -9.73 2.86 45.79
CA ALA A 32 -10.19 4.23 45.64
C ALA A 32 -11.71 4.26 45.82
N LEU A 33 -12.21 5.02 46.82
CA LEU A 33 -13.64 5.13 47.10
C LEU A 33 -14.35 3.77 47.29
N GLY A 34 -13.65 2.77 47.83
CA GLY A 34 -14.18 1.42 48.05
C GLY A 34 -14.20 0.52 46.81
N ARG A 35 -13.75 1.00 45.63
CA ARG A 35 -13.60 0.21 44.41
C ARG A 35 -12.14 -0.23 44.21
N PRO A 36 -11.88 -1.46 43.75
CA PRO A 36 -10.52 -1.93 43.47
C PRO A 36 -9.92 -1.18 42.28
N LYS A 37 -8.64 -0.83 42.37
CA LYS A 37 -7.88 -0.27 41.24
C LYS A 37 -7.39 -1.42 40.37
N ALA A 38 -7.74 -1.41 39.07
CA ALA A 38 -7.25 -2.40 38.13
C ALA A 38 -5.75 -2.21 37.83
N ALA A 39 -5.07 -3.30 37.48
CA ALA A 39 -3.78 -3.28 36.79
C ALA A 39 -4.00 -3.77 35.36
N VAL A 40 -3.38 -3.12 34.38
CA VAL A 40 -3.54 -3.47 32.95
C VAL A 40 -2.17 -3.85 32.40
N ILE A 41 -2.09 -4.98 31.71
CA ILE A 41 -0.90 -5.41 30.98
C ILE A 41 -1.26 -5.43 29.51
N GLY A 42 -0.39 -4.94 28.62
CA GLY A 42 -0.74 -4.77 27.22
C GLY A 42 -1.90 -3.80 27.08
N THR A 43 -2.96 -4.23 26.41
CA THR A 43 -4.18 -3.45 26.13
C THR A 43 -5.39 -4.04 26.85
N GLY A 44 -6.23 -3.17 27.41
CA GLY A 44 -7.45 -3.63 28.06
C GLY A 44 -8.45 -2.53 28.38
N ARG A 45 -9.71 -2.95 28.53
CA ARG A 45 -10.85 -2.09 28.85
C ARG A 45 -11.04 -1.94 30.36
N VAL A 46 -11.05 -0.70 30.83
CA VAL A 46 -11.21 -0.34 32.24
C VAL A 46 -12.38 0.61 32.45
N GLU A 47 -13.07 0.41 33.57
CA GLU A 47 -14.14 1.29 34.03
C GLU A 47 -13.55 2.46 34.84
N GLY A 48 -13.90 3.69 34.48
CA GLY A 48 -13.45 4.88 35.18
C GLY A 48 -14.12 5.04 36.54
N ILE A 49 -13.32 5.25 37.59
CA ILE A 49 -13.81 5.58 38.93
C ILE A 49 -13.85 7.12 39.07
N PRO A 50 -15.03 7.77 39.17
CA PRO A 50 -15.10 9.22 39.33
C PRO A 50 -14.56 9.60 40.72
N VAL A 51 -13.43 10.32 40.74
CA VAL A 51 -12.72 10.72 41.96
C VAL A 51 -12.79 12.23 42.23
N TYR A 52 -13.00 13.02 41.17
CA TYR A 52 -13.12 14.47 41.23
C TYR A 52 -14.36 14.90 40.45
N GLY A 53 -15.15 15.84 40.98
CA GLY A 53 -16.38 16.28 40.34
C GLY A 53 -16.85 17.64 40.84
N GLN A 54 -17.18 18.54 39.92
CA GLN A 54 -17.79 19.84 40.22
C GLN A 54 -18.77 20.23 39.11
N THR A 55 -20.05 20.37 39.45
CA THR A 55 -21.06 20.91 38.52
C THR A 55 -20.91 22.43 38.42
N LYS A 56 -21.04 22.97 37.21
CA LYS A 56 -21.06 24.42 36.96
C LYS A 56 -22.08 24.77 35.88
N VAL A 57 -22.50 26.04 35.88
CA VAL A 57 -23.38 26.58 34.84
C VAL A 57 -22.51 27.47 33.95
N VAL A 58 -22.30 27.04 32.71
CA VAL A 58 -21.61 27.84 31.72
C VAL A 58 -22.65 28.75 31.07
N THR A 59 -22.44 30.07 31.18
CA THR A 59 -23.32 31.06 30.56
C THR A 59 -22.53 31.80 29.49
N THR A 60 -22.95 31.63 28.24
CA THR A 60 -22.37 32.34 27.10
C THR A 60 -22.85 33.78 27.13
N ASN A 61 -21.95 34.73 27.39
CA ASN A 61 -22.25 36.16 27.43
C ASN A 61 -21.56 36.85 26.26
N TYR A 62 -22.33 37.58 25.45
CA TYR A 62 -21.79 38.37 24.34
C TYR A 62 -21.28 39.74 24.85
N LYS A 63 -20.07 40.14 24.43
CA LYS A 63 -19.53 41.48 24.69
C LYS A 63 -19.08 42.13 23.37
N GLY A 64 -19.77 43.19 22.95
CA GLY A 64 -19.31 44.06 21.87
C GLY A 64 -18.32 45.11 22.37
N THR A 65 -17.32 45.42 21.53
CA THR A 65 -16.46 46.61 21.72
C THR A 65 -16.85 47.65 20.67
N ARG A 66 -17.01 48.91 21.10
CA ARG A 66 -17.50 49.99 20.24
C ARG A 66 -16.43 50.45 19.25
N ILE A 67 -16.76 50.44 17.96
CA ILE A 67 -16.04 51.17 16.90
C ILE A 67 -17.04 52.14 16.26
N GLY A 68 -16.88 53.46 16.45
CA GLY A 68 -17.75 54.48 15.83
C GLY A 68 -18.99 54.91 16.64
N SER A 69 -19.97 55.53 15.96
CA SER A 69 -21.09 56.28 16.57
C SER A 69 -22.49 55.67 16.42
N GLU A 70 -22.68 54.56 15.70
CA GLU A 70 -23.98 53.90 15.58
C GLU A 70 -24.02 52.60 16.40
N PHE A 71 -25.17 52.34 17.05
CA PHE A 71 -25.34 51.23 17.99
C PHE A 71 -26.63 50.46 17.65
N PHE A 72 -26.51 49.44 16.80
CA PHE A 72 -27.55 48.44 16.59
C PHE A 72 -26.90 47.06 16.61
N LEU A 73 -26.93 46.40 17.76
CA LEU A 73 -26.56 44.99 17.93
C LEU A 73 -27.66 44.35 18.78
N THR A 74 -28.47 43.51 18.15
CA THR A 74 -29.32 42.55 18.86
C THR A 74 -28.43 41.37 19.21
N TYR A 75 -28.08 41.20 20.49
CA TYR A 75 -27.39 39.99 20.93
C TYR A 75 -28.39 38.84 21.02
N PRO A 76 -27.98 37.60 20.71
CA PRO A 76 -28.74 36.43 21.13
C PRO A 76 -28.89 36.45 22.66
N GLU A 77 -30.00 35.92 23.17
CA GLU A 77 -30.17 35.72 24.61
C GLU A 77 -29.03 34.81 25.13
N PRO A 78 -28.41 35.14 26.27
CA PRO A 78 -27.38 34.29 26.87
C PRO A 78 -27.91 32.87 27.07
N THR A 79 -27.29 31.89 26.43
CA THR A 79 -27.59 30.48 26.66
C THR A 79 -26.80 30.00 27.87
N SER A 80 -27.49 29.37 28.82
CA SER A 80 -26.88 28.73 29.97
C SER A 80 -27.01 27.22 29.83
N VAL A 81 -25.89 26.53 29.73
CA VAL A 81 -25.83 25.06 29.73
C VAL A 81 -25.19 24.60 31.03
N ALA A 82 -25.83 23.65 31.70
CA ALA A 82 -25.24 23.03 32.88
C ALA A 82 -24.21 21.98 32.43
N THR A 83 -22.97 22.13 32.90
CA THR A 83 -21.87 21.22 32.60
C THR A 83 -21.26 20.67 33.89
N ILE A 84 -20.47 19.61 33.76
CA ILE A 84 -19.72 19.03 34.87
C ILE A 84 -18.23 18.91 34.52
N ASP A 85 -17.39 19.36 35.45
CA ASP A 85 -15.96 19.09 35.46
C ASP A 85 -15.74 17.81 36.26
N VAL A 86 -15.28 16.73 35.63
CA VAL A 86 -15.10 15.42 36.28
C VAL A 86 -13.73 14.82 35.98
N GLY A 87 -13.14 14.15 36.97
CA GLY A 87 -11.90 13.39 36.85
C GLY A 87 -12.10 11.94 37.27
N TYR A 88 -11.66 11.02 36.41
CA TYR A 88 -11.72 9.58 36.59
C TYR A 88 -10.34 9.00 36.87
N LEU A 89 -10.30 8.02 37.77
CA LEU A 89 -9.16 7.13 37.95
C LEU A 89 -9.43 5.84 37.19
N LEU A 90 -8.55 5.50 36.26
CA LEU A 90 -8.71 4.36 35.36
C LEU A 90 -8.02 3.11 35.90
N CYS A 91 -6.70 3.19 36.09
CA CYS A 91 -5.90 2.09 36.62
C CYS A 91 -4.70 2.62 37.41
N LYS A 92 -3.93 1.70 38.00
CA LYS A 92 -2.65 2.02 38.64
C LYS A 92 -1.50 1.50 37.79
N ASP A 93 -0.54 2.38 37.49
CA ASP A 93 0.68 2.01 36.78
C ASP A 93 1.69 1.37 37.75
N TYR A 94 1.66 0.04 37.83
CA TYR A 94 2.64 -0.74 38.58
C TYR A 94 3.97 -0.91 37.84
N PHE A 95 3.95 -0.79 36.51
CA PHE A 95 5.07 -1.10 35.63
C PHE A 95 5.95 0.13 35.34
N ARG A 96 5.43 1.34 35.59
CA ARG A 96 6.10 2.63 35.34
C ARG A 96 6.50 2.82 33.88
N ARG A 97 5.69 2.30 32.97
CA ARG A 97 5.89 2.41 31.51
C ARG A 97 5.11 3.57 30.91
N GLY A 98 4.09 4.07 31.61
CA GLY A 98 3.08 4.92 31.02
C GLY A 98 2.08 4.11 30.18
N TYR A 99 0.88 4.66 30.02
CA TYR A 99 -0.17 4.12 29.16
C TYR A 99 -0.50 5.12 28.07
N GLU A 100 -0.90 4.59 26.92
CA GLU A 100 -1.56 5.34 25.86
C GLU A 100 -3.07 5.11 25.89
N LEU A 101 -3.80 6.10 25.40
CA LEU A 101 -5.26 6.10 25.34
C LEU A 101 -5.69 5.56 23.97
N ILE A 102 -6.46 4.48 23.96
CA ILE A 102 -6.96 3.85 22.73
C ILE A 102 -8.38 4.29 22.44
N ARG A 103 -9.29 4.25 23.42
CA ARG A 103 -10.71 4.54 23.20
C ARG A 103 -11.37 5.08 24.46
N ILE A 104 -12.29 6.02 24.32
CA ILE A 104 -13.15 6.51 25.41
C ILE A 104 -14.60 6.30 25.00
N GLU A 105 -15.37 5.71 25.90
CA GLU A 105 -16.83 5.63 25.82
C GLU A 105 -17.44 6.34 27.01
N ALA A 106 -18.37 7.26 26.76
CA ALA A 106 -19.12 7.97 27.78
C ALA A 106 -20.61 7.64 27.63
N ASN A 107 -21.25 7.10 28.65
CA ASN A 107 -22.64 6.61 28.59
C ASN A 107 -22.91 5.64 27.43
N ASP A 108 -21.97 4.70 27.24
CA ASP A 108 -21.98 3.68 26.18
C ASP A 108 -21.88 4.24 24.74
N GLU A 109 -21.64 5.54 24.59
CA GLU A 109 -21.33 6.17 23.30
C GLU A 109 -19.83 6.35 23.12
N VAL A 110 -19.30 6.01 21.95
CA VAL A 110 -17.89 6.25 21.60
C VAL A 110 -17.65 7.74 21.43
N VAL A 111 -16.83 8.31 22.31
CA VAL A 111 -16.47 9.73 22.26
C VAL A 111 -15.04 9.98 21.81
N PHE A 112 -14.20 8.94 21.73
CA PHE A 112 -12.85 9.00 21.17
C PHE A 112 -12.38 7.60 20.82
N ASP A 113 -11.69 7.43 19.69
CA ASP A 113 -11.15 6.14 19.24
C ASP A 113 -9.87 6.38 18.42
N ALA A 114 -8.72 6.21 19.06
CA ALA A 114 -7.40 6.40 18.46
C ALA A 114 -7.00 5.27 17.50
N GLU A 115 -7.63 4.09 17.60
CA GLU A 115 -7.35 2.95 16.72
C GLU A 115 -8.02 3.15 15.35
N ASN A 116 -9.25 3.68 15.35
CA ASN A 116 -10.05 3.90 14.14
C ASN A 116 -10.04 5.36 13.63
N GLY A 117 -9.33 6.26 14.33
CA GLY A 117 -9.20 7.66 13.95
C GLY A 117 -10.41 8.53 14.24
N SER A 118 -11.17 8.24 15.29
CA SER A 118 -12.25 9.10 15.73
C SER A 118 -11.70 10.32 16.46
N ILE A 119 -12.11 11.49 15.99
CA ILE A 119 -11.96 12.75 16.68
C ILE A 119 -12.64 12.66 18.06
N PRO A 120 -12.08 13.27 19.11
CA PRO A 120 -12.79 13.46 20.37
C PRO A 120 -14.12 14.21 20.21
N LYS A 121 -15.27 13.56 20.42
CA LYS A 121 -16.58 14.23 20.55
C LYS A 121 -16.66 15.12 21.80
N VAL A 122 -15.75 14.91 22.77
CA VAL A 122 -15.66 15.68 24.02
C VAL A 122 -14.22 16.07 24.32
N LYS A 123 -14.04 17.25 24.92
CA LYS A 123 -12.74 17.69 25.41
C LYS A 123 -12.29 16.80 26.57
N PHE A 124 -11.05 16.33 26.54
CA PHE A 124 -10.46 15.58 27.64
C PHE A 124 -8.99 15.91 27.88
N ARG A 125 -8.48 15.53 29.06
CA ARG A 125 -7.05 15.48 29.38
C ARG A 125 -6.73 14.12 29.97
N PHE A 126 -5.80 13.42 29.35
CA PHE A 126 -5.37 12.09 29.79
C PHE A 126 -3.97 12.18 30.43
N TYR A 127 -3.79 11.48 31.54
CA TYR A 127 -2.53 11.36 32.26
C TYR A 127 -2.14 9.89 32.38
N ASN A 128 -0.99 9.56 31.82
CA ASN A 128 -0.53 8.20 31.59
C ASN A 128 0.03 7.45 32.82
N GLY A 129 0.00 8.06 34.00
CA GLY A 129 0.58 7.51 35.23
C GLY A 129 2.00 8.04 35.55
N LEU A 130 2.69 8.68 34.59
CA LEU A 130 4.03 9.25 34.79
C LEU A 130 4.02 10.75 35.10
N GLN A 131 2.85 11.34 35.24
CA GLN A 131 2.70 12.78 35.48
C GLN A 131 3.32 13.23 36.80
N THR A 132 4.00 14.37 36.76
CA THR A 132 4.62 15.03 37.93
C THR A 132 3.93 16.35 38.29
N ALA A 133 3.14 16.91 37.37
CA ALA A 133 2.36 18.12 37.57
C ALA A 133 0.90 17.81 37.95
N VAL A 134 0.32 18.68 38.75
CA VAL A 134 -1.09 18.58 39.19
C VAL A 134 -2.01 19.19 38.14
N ASP A 135 -3.07 18.47 37.76
CA ASP A 135 -4.11 18.95 36.83
C ASP A 135 -4.84 20.22 37.37
N PRO A 136 -5.17 21.21 36.51
CA PRO A 136 -5.87 22.43 36.90
C PRO A 136 -7.22 22.22 37.60
N LEU A 137 -7.99 21.21 37.19
CA LEU A 137 -9.28 20.85 37.78
C LEU A 137 -9.07 20.33 39.21
N VAL A 138 -8.07 19.49 39.43
CA VAL A 138 -7.74 18.99 40.78
C VAL A 138 -7.27 20.14 41.69
N LYS A 139 -6.46 21.07 41.18
CA LYS A 139 -6.08 22.28 41.95
C LYS A 139 -7.29 23.12 42.35
N THR A 140 -8.27 23.25 41.46
CA THR A 140 -9.50 24.00 41.71
C THR A 140 -10.36 23.32 42.77
N ILE A 141 -10.52 22.00 42.71
CA ILE A 141 -11.38 21.24 43.62
C ILE A 141 -10.72 21.01 44.99
N VAL A 142 -9.43 20.70 45.04
CA VAL A 142 -8.71 20.29 46.27
C VAL A 142 -7.89 21.42 46.91
N GLY A 143 -7.46 22.41 46.13
CA GLY A 143 -6.64 23.53 46.61
C GLY A 143 -5.16 23.18 46.83
N ALA A 144 -4.51 23.80 47.83
CA ALA A 144 -3.05 23.73 48.03
C ALA A 144 -2.49 22.32 48.33
N ASN A 145 -3.34 21.36 48.71
CA ASN A 145 -2.95 19.98 48.99
C ASN A 145 -3.13 19.05 47.79
N ALA A 146 -3.47 19.58 46.61
CA ALA A 146 -3.66 18.79 45.40
C ALA A 146 -2.34 18.08 45.00
N GLY A 147 -2.39 16.74 44.90
CA GLY A 147 -1.27 15.93 44.46
C GLY A 147 -1.33 15.64 42.95
N ALA A 148 -0.20 15.33 42.33
CA ALA A 148 -0.12 15.00 40.90
C ALA A 148 -0.63 13.59 40.57
N HIS A 149 -0.87 12.76 41.59
CA HIS A 149 -1.28 11.36 41.42
C HIS A 149 -0.29 10.50 40.61
N THR A 150 1.01 10.75 40.74
CA THR A 150 2.05 9.95 40.09
C THR A 150 1.87 8.45 40.40
N GLY A 151 1.77 7.64 39.35
CA GLY A 151 1.47 6.21 39.39
C GLY A 151 -0.01 5.84 39.24
N ASP A 152 -0.94 6.80 39.21
CA ASP A 152 -2.34 6.56 38.86
C ASP A 152 -2.62 7.11 37.44
N VAL A 153 -3.31 6.32 36.61
CA VAL A 153 -3.75 6.74 35.27
C VAL A 153 -5.08 7.46 35.41
N LEU A 154 -5.16 8.69 34.88
CA LEU A 154 -6.28 9.58 35.08
C LEU A 154 -6.84 10.11 33.75
N LEU A 155 -8.16 10.31 33.71
CA LEU A 155 -8.86 10.97 32.61
C LEU A 155 -9.71 12.11 33.17
N PHE A 156 -9.54 13.32 32.66
CA PHE A 156 -10.35 14.48 33.02
C PHE A 156 -11.22 14.91 31.86
N LEU A 157 -12.52 15.08 32.12
CA LEU A 157 -13.50 15.63 31.18
C LEU A 157 -13.92 17.01 31.71
N PRO A 158 -13.26 18.11 31.28
CA PRO A 158 -13.74 19.46 31.57
C PRO A 158 -15.04 19.75 30.80
N ASP A 159 -15.94 20.51 31.41
CA ASP A 159 -17.13 21.07 30.73
C ASP A 159 -18.04 20.03 30.05
N TYR A 160 -18.08 18.78 30.54
CA TYR A 160 -18.92 17.75 29.93
C TYR A 160 -20.41 18.15 30.03
N PRO A 161 -21.20 18.08 28.93
CA PRO A 161 -22.55 18.65 28.85
C PRO A 161 -23.60 17.77 29.56
N SER A 162 -23.45 17.60 30.87
CA SER A 162 -24.35 16.83 31.73
C SER A 162 -24.42 17.43 33.13
N LEU A 163 -25.55 17.20 33.80
CA LEU A 163 -25.74 17.51 35.22
C LEU A 163 -25.08 16.49 36.15
N SER A 164 -24.73 15.32 35.63
CA SER A 164 -24.16 14.20 36.40
C SER A 164 -22.95 13.61 35.69
N ALA A 165 -22.04 13.04 36.47
CA ALA A 165 -20.83 12.40 35.95
C ALA A 165 -21.24 11.24 35.02
N PRO A 166 -20.81 11.23 33.74
CA PRO A 166 -21.11 10.13 32.84
C PRO A 166 -20.53 8.82 33.35
N THR A 167 -21.09 7.70 32.91
CA THR A 167 -20.37 6.42 32.98
C THR A 167 -19.24 6.47 31.97
N VAL A 168 -18.04 6.03 32.34
CA VAL A 168 -16.85 6.11 31.48
C VAL A 168 -16.19 4.74 31.40
N ASN A 169 -16.10 4.21 30.19
CA ASN A 169 -15.28 3.05 29.87
C ASN A 169 -14.14 3.51 28.98
N VAL A 170 -12.93 3.02 29.23
CA VAL A 170 -11.73 3.43 28.50
C VAL A 170 -10.91 2.22 28.13
N VAL A 171 -10.44 2.15 26.89
CA VAL A 171 -9.41 1.21 26.48
C VAL A 171 -8.07 1.92 26.57
N ILE A 172 -7.14 1.35 27.33
CA ILE A 172 -5.78 1.88 27.51
C ILE A 172 -4.76 0.78 27.23
N SER A 173 -3.56 1.18 26.83
CA SER A 173 -2.48 0.23 26.55
C SER A 173 -1.12 0.70 27.03
N ASN A 174 -0.34 -0.16 27.66
CA ASN A 174 1.09 0.10 27.94
C ASN A 174 2.04 -0.60 26.95
N ALA A 175 1.48 -1.22 25.91
CA ALA A 175 2.20 -1.83 24.80
C ALA A 175 1.88 -1.16 23.45
N ALA A 176 1.03 -0.14 23.44
CA ALA A 176 0.66 0.57 22.23
C ALA A 176 1.83 1.38 21.67
N THR A 177 1.85 1.47 20.35
CA THR A 177 2.74 2.37 19.62
C THR A 177 1.98 3.64 19.30
N VAL A 178 2.52 4.79 19.74
CA VAL A 178 1.98 6.09 19.35
C VAL A 178 2.21 6.27 17.86
N THR A 179 1.14 6.57 17.14
CA THR A 179 1.16 6.87 15.71
C THR A 179 0.76 8.32 15.48
N GLY A 180 1.12 8.86 14.32
CA GLY A 180 0.88 10.26 14.00
C GLY A 180 2.12 11.12 14.18
N GLY A 181 2.00 12.40 13.83
CA GLY A 181 3.12 13.32 13.80
C GLY A 181 3.21 14.09 12.49
N ILE A 182 4.29 14.85 12.38
CA ILE A 182 4.60 15.70 11.23
C ILE A 182 5.75 15.03 10.49
N THR A 183 5.61 14.81 9.20
CA THR A 183 6.67 14.20 8.37
C THR A 183 6.72 14.88 7.02
N GLU A 184 7.91 15.38 6.66
CA GLU A 184 8.16 16.00 5.36
C GLU A 184 8.46 14.93 4.31
N ILE A 185 7.96 15.15 3.08
CA ILE A 185 8.28 14.31 1.92
C ILE A 185 9.55 14.87 1.28
N ALA A 186 10.67 14.15 1.38
CA ALA A 186 11.95 14.69 0.94
C ALA A 186 12.13 14.69 -0.59
N TRP A 187 12.70 15.77 -1.11
CA TRP A 187 13.08 15.89 -2.51
C TRP A 187 14.33 15.05 -2.83
N THR A 188 14.38 14.49 -4.03
CA THR A 188 15.58 13.85 -4.59
C THR A 188 16.31 14.77 -5.55
N GLY A 189 15.59 15.57 -6.33
CA GLY A 189 16.16 16.61 -7.17
C GLY A 189 16.45 17.91 -6.40
N GLN A 190 16.74 18.98 -7.15
CA GLN A 190 16.85 20.32 -6.57
C GLN A 190 15.57 20.68 -5.81
N THR A 191 15.73 21.11 -4.56
CA THR A 191 14.64 21.62 -3.71
C THR A 191 13.98 22.83 -4.38
N PRO A 192 12.64 22.84 -4.52
CA PRO A 192 11.87 24.01 -4.92
C PRO A 192 12.05 25.22 -4.01
N GLY A 193 11.66 26.40 -4.47
CA GLY A 193 11.41 27.55 -3.62
C GLY A 193 10.12 27.40 -2.81
N THR A 194 9.83 28.39 -1.97
CA THR A 194 8.60 28.41 -1.17
C THR A 194 7.35 28.44 -2.05
N PHE A 195 6.46 27.48 -1.86
CA PHE A 195 5.24 27.36 -2.64
C PHE A 195 4.23 28.45 -2.28
N SER A 196 3.66 29.04 -3.33
CA SER A 196 2.48 29.90 -3.25
C SER A 196 1.21 29.06 -3.09
N ASN A 197 0.07 29.72 -2.83
CA ASN A 197 -1.24 29.05 -2.82
C ASN A 197 -1.62 28.44 -4.18
N LEU A 198 -1.15 29.01 -5.30
CA LEU A 198 -1.31 28.42 -6.63
C LEU A 198 -0.46 27.16 -6.76
N ALA A 199 0.78 27.20 -6.27
CA ALA A 199 1.73 26.12 -6.43
C ALA A 199 1.41 24.89 -5.55
N GLY A 200 1.06 25.11 -4.28
CA GLY A 200 0.59 24.03 -3.39
C GLY A 200 -0.89 23.66 -3.60
N GLY A 201 -1.66 24.56 -4.21
CA GLY A 201 -3.03 24.33 -4.66
C GLY A 201 -3.05 23.78 -6.08
N GLN A 202 -3.57 24.57 -7.02
CA GLN A 202 -3.82 24.24 -8.43
C GLN A 202 -2.74 23.43 -9.16
N GLN A 203 -1.47 23.72 -8.93
CA GLN A 203 -0.34 23.03 -9.59
C GLN A 203 -0.02 21.65 -8.99
N ALA A 204 -0.82 21.19 -8.02
CA ALA A 204 -0.63 19.92 -7.36
C ALA A 204 -1.93 19.12 -7.29
N THR A 205 -1.83 17.81 -7.32
CA THR A 205 -2.98 16.91 -7.24
C THR A 205 -2.63 15.62 -6.52
N TYR A 206 -3.64 14.95 -6.00
CA TYR A 206 -3.51 13.76 -5.18
C TYR A 206 -4.10 12.55 -5.89
N ASP A 207 -3.29 11.51 -6.10
CA ASP A 207 -3.76 10.19 -6.51
C ASP A 207 -3.88 9.30 -5.27
N ARG A 208 -5.11 9.07 -4.83
CA ARG A 208 -5.39 8.25 -3.64
C ARG A 208 -5.20 6.76 -3.93
N GLN A 209 -5.36 6.31 -5.17
CA GLN A 209 -5.19 4.91 -5.53
C GLN A 209 -3.70 4.54 -5.53
N ASP A 210 -2.85 5.45 -5.99
CA ASP A 210 -1.40 5.25 -6.07
C ASP A 210 -0.61 5.81 -4.87
N GLN A 211 -1.29 6.53 -3.97
CA GLN A 211 -0.71 7.25 -2.82
C GLN A 211 0.42 8.21 -3.25
N LEU A 212 0.12 8.99 -4.29
CA LEU A 212 1.04 9.93 -4.90
C LEU A 212 0.53 11.37 -4.83
N ILE A 213 1.45 12.31 -4.65
CA ILE A 213 1.20 13.72 -4.97
C ILE A 213 1.96 14.05 -6.26
N TYR A 214 1.22 14.50 -7.27
CA TYR A 214 1.78 15.02 -8.50
C TYR A 214 1.93 16.54 -8.36
N GLN A 215 3.15 17.06 -8.49
CA GLN A 215 3.48 18.48 -8.37
C GLN A 215 4.06 19.00 -9.68
N ILE A 216 3.46 20.05 -10.24
CA ILE A 216 4.02 20.80 -11.35
C ILE A 216 5.10 21.75 -10.81
N LEU A 217 6.25 21.77 -11.49
CA LEU A 217 7.40 22.62 -11.18
C LEU A 217 7.77 23.44 -12.43
N THR A 218 7.85 24.75 -12.27
CA THR A 218 8.27 25.70 -13.32
C THR A 218 9.57 26.39 -12.93
N ASP A 219 10.02 27.36 -13.73
CA ASP A 219 11.17 28.20 -13.39
C ASP A 219 10.92 29.13 -12.19
N ALA A 220 9.66 29.32 -11.79
CA ALA A 220 9.30 30.04 -10.57
C ALA A 220 9.69 29.24 -9.30
N GLU A 221 9.41 27.94 -9.28
CA GLU A 221 9.75 27.05 -8.18
C GLU A 221 11.21 26.61 -8.25
N VAL A 222 11.72 26.28 -9.44
CA VAL A 222 13.08 25.79 -9.65
C VAL A 222 13.77 26.64 -10.73
N PRO A 223 14.55 27.66 -10.35
CA PRO A 223 15.16 28.57 -11.33
C PRO A 223 16.05 27.85 -12.35
N GLY A 224 15.80 28.09 -13.64
CA GLY A 224 16.59 27.55 -14.75
C GLY A 224 15.99 26.33 -15.45
N LEU A 225 14.79 25.88 -15.06
CA LEU A 225 14.02 24.93 -15.87
C LEU A 225 13.68 25.54 -17.24
N THR A 226 13.58 24.69 -18.26
CA THR A 226 13.37 25.08 -19.67
C THR A 226 12.12 24.46 -20.28
N PRO A 227 11.71 23.24 -19.90
CA PRO A 227 10.31 22.78 -19.93
C PRO A 227 9.69 22.80 -18.52
N VAL A 228 8.37 22.68 -18.45
CA VAL A 228 7.63 22.41 -17.21
C VAL A 228 7.94 20.97 -16.77
N TYR A 229 8.15 20.76 -15.47
CA TYR A 229 8.40 19.44 -14.90
C TYR A 229 7.22 18.95 -14.07
N LEU A 230 7.00 17.64 -14.11
CA LEU A 230 6.14 16.93 -13.17
C LEU A 230 7.02 16.18 -12.17
N ALA A 231 6.89 16.50 -10.89
CA ALA A 231 7.47 15.73 -9.80
C ALA A 231 6.43 14.77 -9.21
N VAL A 232 6.86 13.53 -8.97
CA VAL A 232 6.02 12.46 -8.41
C VAL A 232 6.49 12.19 -6.99
N LEU A 233 5.67 12.57 -6.02
CA LEU A 233 5.95 12.47 -4.59
C LEU A 233 5.26 11.24 -4.00
N ASP A 234 6.04 10.32 -3.43
CA ASP A 234 5.52 9.12 -2.78
C ASP A 234 5.17 9.41 -1.33
N ILE A 235 3.89 9.24 -1.00
CA ILE A 235 3.41 9.40 0.36
C ILE A 235 3.86 8.24 1.22
N ASP A 236 3.93 7.00 0.75
CA ASP A 236 4.33 5.87 1.58
C ASP A 236 5.82 5.93 1.94
N THR A 237 6.69 6.21 0.97
CA THR A 237 8.13 6.29 1.22
C THR A 237 8.59 7.65 1.76
N LYS A 238 7.74 8.67 1.72
CA LYS A 238 8.07 10.07 2.08
C LYS A 238 9.25 10.62 1.28
N LEU A 239 9.34 10.25 -0.01
CA LEU A 239 10.40 10.64 -0.92
C LEU A 239 9.81 10.97 -2.29
N GLU A 240 10.41 11.93 -2.99
CA GLU A 240 10.20 12.08 -4.44
C GLU A 240 10.66 10.81 -5.16
N ARG A 241 9.78 10.16 -5.93
CA ARG A 241 10.15 8.98 -6.74
C ARG A 241 11.04 9.40 -7.89
N TYR A 242 10.58 10.39 -8.64
CA TYR A 242 11.25 10.94 -9.81
C TYR A 242 10.57 12.25 -10.23
N ARG A 243 11.26 12.98 -11.12
CA ARG A 243 10.70 14.13 -11.86
C ARG A 243 10.97 13.98 -13.34
N VAL A 244 10.01 14.38 -14.17
CA VAL A 244 10.07 14.26 -15.63
C VAL A 244 9.70 15.57 -16.32
N PRO A 245 10.37 15.95 -17.42
CA PRO A 245 9.95 17.08 -18.23
C PRO A 245 8.69 16.74 -19.02
N LEU A 246 7.73 17.66 -19.09
CA LEU A 246 6.52 17.49 -19.89
C LEU A 246 6.78 17.88 -21.35
N GLN A 247 6.53 16.96 -22.28
CA GLN A 247 6.80 17.15 -23.69
C GLN A 247 5.98 18.30 -24.30
N GLY A 248 6.64 19.22 -25.01
CA GLY A 248 5.95 20.34 -25.67
C GLY A 248 5.58 21.48 -24.71
N SER A 249 6.10 21.46 -23.48
CA SER A 249 5.81 22.47 -22.46
C SER A 249 6.83 23.63 -22.42
N GLU A 250 7.78 23.69 -23.35
CA GLU A 250 8.88 24.66 -23.36
C GLU A 250 8.38 26.11 -23.46
N ASP A 251 7.29 26.34 -24.22
CA ASP A 251 6.71 27.67 -24.42
C ASP A 251 5.94 28.18 -23.19
N TYR A 252 5.70 27.34 -22.18
CA TYR A 252 4.94 27.67 -20.98
C TYR A 252 5.82 28.10 -19.80
N VAL A 253 7.16 28.02 -19.94
CA VAL A 253 8.13 28.36 -18.89
C VAL A 253 8.42 29.86 -18.86
N GLY A 254 8.46 30.48 -17.67
CA GLY A 254 8.85 31.88 -17.47
C GLY A 254 7.77 32.92 -17.69
N ILE A 255 6.52 32.50 -17.87
CA ILE A 255 5.36 33.38 -18.00
C ILE A 255 4.49 33.22 -16.75
N THR A 256 3.72 34.25 -16.37
CA THR A 256 2.77 34.19 -15.24
C THR A 256 1.55 33.31 -15.60
N SER A 257 1.80 32.08 -16.03
CA SER A 257 0.79 31.09 -16.41
C SER A 257 0.38 30.29 -15.19
N VAL A 258 -0.92 30.03 -15.03
CA VAL A 258 -1.42 29.09 -14.03
C VAL A 258 -1.38 27.69 -14.66
N HIS A 259 -1.03 26.68 -13.87
CA HIS A 259 -1.11 25.30 -14.31
C HIS A 259 -2.04 24.56 -13.37
N ASP A 260 -3.13 24.02 -13.90
CA ASP A 260 -4.03 23.17 -13.13
C ASP A 260 -3.66 21.72 -13.40
N CYS A 261 -3.47 20.94 -12.35
CA CYS A 261 -3.11 19.53 -12.43
C CYS A 261 -4.22 18.66 -11.85
N LEU A 262 -4.60 17.60 -12.58
CA LEU A 262 -5.60 16.63 -12.18
C LEU A 262 -5.05 15.21 -12.30
N ALA A 263 -5.12 14.45 -11.20
CA ALA A 263 -4.79 13.04 -11.20
C ALA A 263 -5.92 12.24 -11.85
N ILE A 264 -5.60 11.45 -12.86
CA ILE A 264 -6.50 10.40 -13.34
C ILE A 264 -6.21 9.15 -12.49
N GLU A 265 -6.87 9.06 -11.33
CA GLU A 265 -6.53 8.12 -10.25
C GLU A 265 -6.25 6.70 -10.75
N GLY A 266 -5.11 6.13 -10.35
CA GLY A 266 -4.71 4.75 -10.67
C GLY A 266 -4.31 4.50 -12.13
N SER A 267 -4.52 5.46 -13.02
CA SER A 267 -4.24 5.30 -14.44
C SER A 267 -2.78 5.50 -14.80
N GLY A 268 -2.01 6.25 -13.98
CA GLY A 268 -0.63 6.65 -14.28
C GLY A 268 -0.53 7.82 -15.27
N TYR A 269 -1.65 8.47 -15.57
CA TYR A 269 -1.71 9.68 -16.40
C TYR A 269 -2.18 10.86 -15.56
N VAL A 270 -1.74 12.05 -15.95
CA VAL A 270 -2.20 13.32 -15.38
C VAL A 270 -2.77 14.19 -16.48
N PHE A 271 -3.85 14.89 -16.17
CA PHE A 271 -4.36 15.96 -17.01
C PHE A 271 -3.79 17.28 -16.49
N VAL A 272 -3.21 18.07 -17.38
CA VAL A 272 -2.62 19.37 -17.06
C VAL A 272 -3.23 20.40 -18.00
N HIS A 273 -3.88 21.40 -17.41
CA HIS A 273 -4.32 22.59 -18.13
C HIS A 273 -3.25 23.68 -17.97
N HIS A 274 -2.67 24.12 -19.08
CA HIS A 274 -1.71 25.21 -19.13
C HIS A 274 -2.44 26.52 -19.50
N ASP A 275 -2.90 27.28 -18.49
CA ASP A 275 -3.59 28.55 -18.69
C ASP A 275 -2.62 29.61 -19.24
N HIS A 276 -2.71 29.86 -20.55
CA HIS A 276 -1.97 30.92 -21.22
C HIS A 276 -2.66 31.47 -22.47
N ALA A 277 -3.02 32.75 -22.45
CA ALA A 277 -3.82 33.43 -23.48
C ALA A 277 -3.23 33.48 -24.91
N LEU A 278 -1.96 33.10 -25.14
CA LEU A 278 -1.31 33.18 -26.46
C LEU A 278 -0.90 31.82 -27.06
N LEU A 279 -1.10 30.72 -26.33
CA LEU A 279 -0.73 29.37 -26.78
C LEU A 279 -1.97 28.53 -27.03
N ALA A 280 -1.94 27.72 -28.08
CA ALA A 280 -3.13 27.00 -28.57
C ALA A 280 -3.36 25.63 -27.91
N ASN A 281 -2.33 25.01 -27.33
CA ASN A 281 -2.45 23.73 -26.62
C ASN A 281 -2.56 23.98 -25.11
N LYS A 282 -3.76 24.01 -24.54
CA LYS A 282 -3.88 24.26 -23.10
C LYS A 282 -4.17 22.99 -22.32
N ASP A 283 -5.07 22.16 -22.82
CA ASP A 283 -5.44 20.91 -22.18
C ASP A 283 -4.58 19.76 -22.70
N CYS A 284 -3.75 19.19 -21.82
CA CYS A 284 -2.82 18.13 -22.16
C CYS A 284 -2.95 16.95 -21.20
N VAL A 285 -2.96 15.73 -21.75
CA VAL A 285 -2.85 14.50 -20.97
C VAL A 285 -1.44 13.97 -21.13
N TYR A 286 -0.73 13.84 -20.00
CA TYR A 286 0.64 13.36 -19.97
C TYR A 286 0.73 11.99 -19.29
N ASN A 287 1.63 11.14 -19.79
CA ASN A 287 2.05 9.96 -19.05
C ASN A 287 2.94 10.41 -17.89
N ALA A 288 2.55 10.12 -16.64
CA ALA A 288 3.24 10.64 -15.47
C ALA A 288 4.64 10.04 -15.26
N ALA A 289 4.93 8.87 -15.85
CA ALA A 289 6.22 8.20 -15.73
C ALA A 289 7.24 8.67 -16.79
N THR A 290 6.78 9.08 -17.98
CA THR A 290 7.67 9.47 -19.09
C THR A 290 7.64 10.98 -19.40
N GLY A 291 6.58 11.68 -19.02
CA GLY A 291 6.32 13.07 -19.42
C GLY A 291 5.84 13.24 -20.86
N GLU A 292 5.57 12.14 -21.57
CA GLU A 292 5.07 12.15 -22.94
C GLU A 292 3.66 12.73 -23.05
N LEU A 293 3.44 13.56 -24.08
CA LEU A 293 2.12 14.07 -24.42
C LEU A 293 1.32 12.99 -25.15
N VAL A 294 0.22 12.56 -24.54
CA VAL A 294 -0.63 11.47 -25.03
C VAL A 294 -1.79 11.99 -25.86
N ALA A 295 -2.47 13.01 -25.35
CA ALA A 295 -3.61 13.64 -26.00
C ALA A 295 -3.61 15.14 -25.65
N SER A 296 -4.13 15.97 -26.54
CA SER A 296 -4.34 17.38 -26.25
C SER A 296 -5.62 17.90 -26.92
N PHE A 297 -6.16 18.99 -26.38
CA PHE A 297 -7.21 19.76 -27.02
C PHE A 297 -6.68 21.16 -27.36
N PHE A 298 -6.98 21.59 -28.59
CA PHE A 298 -6.57 22.90 -29.11
C PHE A 298 -7.67 23.93 -28.90
N GLU A 299 -7.38 24.91 -28.06
CA GLU A 299 -8.28 26.02 -27.77
C GLU A 299 -8.01 27.19 -28.72
N THR A 300 -8.98 27.56 -29.56
CA THR A 300 -8.80 28.66 -30.54
C THR A 300 -9.61 29.92 -30.20
N ASP A 301 -10.71 29.79 -29.44
CA ASP A 301 -11.58 30.89 -28.95
C ASP A 301 -12.37 30.43 -27.69
N PHE A 302 -11.71 29.64 -26.86
CA PHE A 302 -12.28 28.90 -25.75
C PHE A 302 -11.21 28.81 -24.66
N ASP A 303 -11.60 28.82 -23.39
CA ASP A 303 -10.67 28.62 -22.28
C ASP A 303 -11.39 27.87 -21.17
N ALA A 304 -10.94 26.66 -20.85
CA ALA A 304 -11.58 25.87 -19.81
C ALA A 304 -10.62 25.38 -18.72
N SER A 305 -10.99 25.67 -17.49
CA SER A 305 -10.38 25.09 -16.29
C SER A 305 -11.12 23.81 -15.89
N HIS A 306 -10.41 22.71 -15.67
CA HIS A 306 -10.98 21.42 -15.28
C HIS A 306 -10.74 21.11 -13.81
N TYR A 307 -11.71 20.46 -13.17
CA TYR A 307 -11.77 20.36 -11.71
C TYR A 307 -11.87 18.93 -11.16
N GLN A 308 -12.61 18.05 -11.84
CA GLN A 308 -12.83 16.68 -11.37
C GLN A 308 -12.87 15.70 -12.52
N VAL A 309 -12.32 14.51 -12.27
CA VAL A 309 -12.29 13.39 -13.21
C VAL A 309 -12.93 12.15 -12.58
N MET A 310 -13.62 11.37 -13.42
CA MET A 310 -14.16 10.06 -13.07
C MET A 310 -13.88 9.06 -14.21
N PRO A 311 -13.56 7.79 -13.88
CA PRO A 311 -13.47 6.74 -14.89
C PRO A 311 -14.84 6.39 -15.46
N PHE A 312 -14.87 6.04 -16.74
CA PHE A 312 -16.04 5.52 -17.46
C PHE A 312 -15.58 4.47 -18.49
N ASP A 313 -15.78 3.18 -18.18
CA ASP A 313 -15.29 2.07 -18.99
C ASP A 313 -13.79 2.22 -19.34
N ASP A 314 -13.43 2.48 -20.60
CA ASP A 314 -12.06 2.70 -21.10
C ASP A 314 -11.68 4.19 -21.27
N LYS A 315 -12.58 5.10 -20.86
CA LYS A 315 -12.44 6.55 -20.97
C LYS A 315 -12.46 7.22 -19.61
N PHE A 316 -12.15 8.50 -19.61
CA PHE A 316 -12.28 9.35 -18.44
C PHE A 316 -13.12 10.57 -18.78
N VAL A 317 -14.07 10.89 -17.91
CA VAL A 317 -14.90 12.07 -18.05
C VAL A 317 -14.45 13.12 -17.06
N VAL A 318 -14.40 14.37 -17.52
CA VAL A 318 -13.92 15.50 -16.74
C VAL A 318 -14.95 16.60 -16.75
N ILE A 319 -15.17 17.24 -15.61
CA ILE A 319 -15.96 18.47 -15.54
C ILE A 319 -15.08 19.65 -15.19
N GLY A 320 -15.52 20.82 -15.66
CA GLY A 320 -14.81 22.07 -15.49
C GLY A 320 -15.71 23.26 -15.73
N ARG A 321 -15.08 24.40 -16.01
CA ARG A 321 -15.69 25.68 -16.26
C ARG A 321 -15.03 26.33 -17.46
N GLU A 322 -15.81 27.00 -18.30
CA GLU A 322 -15.25 27.90 -19.30
C GLU A 322 -15.00 29.27 -18.65
N ASP A 323 -13.78 29.77 -18.72
CA ASP A 323 -13.29 30.84 -17.85
C ASP A 323 -13.87 32.22 -18.19
N PHE A 324 -14.24 32.46 -19.44
CA PHE A 324 -14.83 33.73 -19.87
C PHE A 324 -16.33 33.81 -19.61
N SER A 325 -17.06 32.77 -20.02
CA SER A 325 -18.51 32.69 -19.98
C SER A 325 -19.02 32.18 -18.64
N GLY A 326 -18.27 31.31 -17.95
CA GLY A 326 -18.66 30.65 -16.71
C GLY A 326 -19.54 29.41 -16.91
N HIS A 327 -19.77 28.96 -18.14
CA HIS A 327 -20.56 27.75 -18.39
C HIS A 327 -19.83 26.48 -17.91
N PRO A 328 -20.55 25.49 -17.35
CA PRO A 328 -19.97 24.17 -17.08
C PRO A 328 -19.46 23.52 -18.38
N VAL A 329 -18.22 23.04 -18.32
CA VAL A 329 -17.52 22.32 -19.38
C VAL A 329 -17.48 20.83 -19.03
N MET A 330 -17.68 19.98 -20.03
CA MET A 330 -17.64 18.53 -19.91
C MET A 330 -16.70 18.00 -20.98
N SER A 331 -15.70 17.23 -20.56
CA SER A 331 -14.68 16.70 -21.44
C SER A 331 -14.62 15.18 -21.36
N VAL A 332 -14.28 14.54 -22.46
CA VAL A 332 -14.06 13.09 -22.55
C VAL A 332 -12.62 12.87 -23.00
N ILE A 333 -11.85 12.23 -22.14
CA ILE A 333 -10.49 11.79 -22.42
C ILE A 333 -10.55 10.33 -22.85
N ASP A 334 -10.05 10.05 -24.04
CA ASP A 334 -9.85 8.70 -24.55
C ASP A 334 -8.35 8.51 -24.82
N ILE A 335 -7.70 7.80 -23.89
CA ILE A 335 -6.25 7.56 -23.93
C ILE A 335 -5.89 6.66 -25.11
N ALA A 336 -6.74 5.69 -25.43
CA ALA A 336 -6.53 4.77 -26.53
C ALA A 336 -6.66 5.51 -27.87
N ALA A 337 -7.69 6.35 -28.03
CA ALA A 337 -7.86 7.15 -29.24
C ALA A 337 -6.92 8.38 -29.31
N LYS A 338 -6.23 8.71 -28.22
CA LYS A 338 -5.39 9.91 -28.08
C LYS A 338 -6.15 11.22 -28.30
N THR A 339 -7.38 11.29 -27.79
CA THR A 339 -8.27 12.45 -27.97
C THR A 339 -8.74 13.02 -26.65
N VAL A 340 -8.91 14.35 -26.63
CA VAL A 340 -9.63 15.08 -25.59
C VAL A 340 -10.77 15.83 -26.30
N ASP A 341 -12.00 15.39 -26.07
CA ASP A 341 -13.18 16.02 -26.64
C ASP A 341 -13.85 16.91 -25.59
N VAL A 342 -13.96 18.21 -25.87
CA VAL A 342 -14.53 19.18 -24.95
C VAL A 342 -15.90 19.66 -25.45
N SER A 343 -16.85 19.77 -24.52
CA SER A 343 -18.22 20.22 -24.77
C SER A 343 -18.70 21.18 -23.68
N VAL A 344 -19.60 22.09 -24.03
CA VAL A 344 -20.14 23.11 -23.12
C VAL A 344 -21.63 22.89 -22.93
N THR A 345 -22.12 23.05 -21.70
CA THR A 345 -23.55 22.95 -21.39
C THR A 345 -24.30 24.23 -21.73
N GLU A 346 -25.62 24.13 -21.96
CA GLU A 346 -26.53 25.30 -22.03
C GLU A 346 -26.99 25.79 -20.65
N ILE A 347 -26.44 25.24 -19.56
CA ILE A 347 -26.78 25.64 -18.18
C ILE A 347 -26.35 27.10 -17.98
N THR A 348 -27.10 27.86 -17.19
CA THR A 348 -26.78 29.26 -16.90
C THR A 348 -25.34 29.38 -16.39
N PRO A 349 -24.55 30.33 -16.92
CA PRO A 349 -23.15 30.45 -16.55
C PRO A 349 -23.02 30.74 -15.05
N VAL A 350 -22.06 30.05 -14.42
CA VAL A 350 -21.64 30.00 -13.01
C VAL A 350 -21.67 28.54 -12.57
N ILE A 351 -20.49 27.97 -12.34
CA ILE A 351 -20.29 26.77 -11.52
C ILE A 351 -19.73 27.24 -10.19
N SER A 352 -20.52 27.12 -9.11
CA SER A 352 -20.09 27.55 -7.77
C SER A 352 -19.60 26.39 -6.91
N ALA A 353 -20.20 25.21 -7.09
CA ALA A 353 -19.88 23.99 -6.39
C ALA A 353 -20.07 22.80 -7.32
N HIS A 354 -19.31 21.73 -7.09
CA HIS A 354 -19.33 20.52 -7.93
C HIS A 354 -18.91 19.30 -7.13
N CYS A 355 -19.44 18.14 -7.50
CA CYS A 355 -18.98 16.86 -6.96
C CYS A 355 -19.20 15.71 -7.95
N ARG A 356 -18.45 14.62 -7.72
CA ARG A 356 -18.66 13.34 -8.37
C ARG A 356 -20.09 12.84 -8.11
N GLY A 357 -20.73 12.32 -9.14
CA GLY A 357 -22.10 11.81 -9.06
C GLY A 357 -22.16 10.28 -9.09
N ARG A 358 -23.20 9.76 -9.73
CA ARG A 358 -23.52 8.33 -9.75
C ARG A 358 -22.65 7.60 -10.77
N GLN A 359 -22.12 6.44 -10.40
CA GLN A 359 -21.50 5.48 -11.31
C GLN A 359 -22.41 4.25 -11.43
N GLN A 360 -22.95 4.01 -12.62
CA GLN A 360 -23.80 2.87 -12.93
C GLN A 360 -23.28 2.19 -14.21
N PRO A 361 -23.59 0.91 -14.45
CA PRO A 361 -23.21 0.26 -15.71
C PRO A 361 -23.74 1.05 -16.92
N GLY A 362 -22.83 1.58 -17.73
CA GLY A 362 -23.13 2.37 -18.93
C GLY A 362 -23.45 3.85 -18.71
N THR A 363 -23.45 4.37 -17.47
CA THR A 363 -23.59 5.82 -17.23
C THR A 363 -22.76 6.32 -16.05
N VAL A 364 -22.19 7.51 -16.19
CA VAL A 364 -21.54 8.24 -15.08
C VAL A 364 -22.12 9.65 -15.00
N SER A 365 -22.22 10.22 -13.81
CA SER A 365 -22.68 11.59 -13.64
C SER A 365 -21.84 12.44 -12.70
N PHE A 366 -22.00 13.75 -12.81
CA PHE A 366 -21.51 14.76 -11.87
C PHE A 366 -22.67 15.65 -11.42
N PHE A 367 -22.61 16.16 -10.20
CA PHE A 367 -23.53 17.21 -9.74
C PHE A 367 -22.84 18.56 -9.78
N VAL A 368 -23.52 19.58 -10.31
CA VAL A 368 -23.00 20.94 -10.44
C VAL A 368 -24.02 21.96 -9.93
N GLY A 369 -23.56 22.90 -9.14
CA GLY A 369 -24.33 24.05 -8.66
C GLY A 369 -24.17 25.23 -9.61
N SER A 370 -25.29 25.79 -10.07
CA SER A 370 -25.38 27.03 -10.83
C SER A 370 -26.30 28.00 -10.11
N HIS A 371 -25.71 28.98 -9.42
CA HIS A 371 -26.41 29.85 -8.47
C HIS A 371 -27.20 29.02 -7.43
N LYS A 372 -28.53 29.13 -7.44
CA LYS A 372 -29.44 28.39 -6.55
C LYS A 372 -29.81 27.00 -7.08
N LEU A 373 -29.46 26.68 -8.32
CA LEU A 373 -29.93 25.48 -9.02
C LEU A 373 -28.85 24.40 -8.99
N ILE A 374 -29.25 23.16 -8.74
CA ILE A 374 -28.33 22.02 -8.78
C ILE A 374 -28.72 21.10 -9.93
N TYR A 375 -27.79 20.84 -10.83
CA TYR A 375 -27.96 19.98 -11.99
C TYR A 375 -27.15 18.70 -11.84
N GLU A 376 -27.65 17.62 -12.42
CA GLU A 376 -26.89 16.41 -12.69
C GLU A 376 -26.51 16.38 -14.17
N LEU A 377 -25.23 16.25 -14.45
CA LEU A 377 -24.64 16.07 -15.78
C LEU A 377 -24.35 14.58 -15.95
N THR A 378 -25.07 13.89 -16.83
CA THR A 378 -24.92 12.45 -17.05
C THR A 378 -24.34 12.18 -18.43
N PHE A 379 -23.30 11.35 -18.47
CA PHE A 379 -22.69 10.82 -19.68
C PHE A 379 -23.11 9.35 -19.87
N ASP A 380 -23.56 9.01 -21.08
CA ASP A 380 -24.05 7.66 -21.45
C ASP A 380 -23.04 6.86 -22.31
N GLY A 381 -21.82 7.37 -22.45
CA GLY A 381 -20.79 6.82 -23.34
C GLY A 381 -20.68 7.53 -24.70
N ALA A 382 -21.69 8.30 -25.09
CA ALA A 382 -21.69 9.05 -26.34
C ALA A 382 -22.12 10.51 -26.19
N ASN A 383 -23.10 10.79 -25.33
CA ASN A 383 -23.71 12.11 -25.19
C ASN A 383 -23.78 12.53 -23.72
N TRP A 384 -23.74 13.84 -23.52
CA TRP A 384 -24.01 14.48 -22.24
C TRP A 384 -25.46 14.94 -22.16
N THR A 385 -26.08 14.71 -21.00
CA THR A 385 -27.42 15.19 -20.67
C THR A 385 -27.38 15.96 -19.35
N SER A 386 -28.20 16.99 -19.22
CA SER A 386 -28.33 17.75 -17.98
C SER A 386 -29.77 17.72 -17.46
N SER A 387 -29.92 17.53 -16.15
CA SER A 387 -31.22 17.55 -15.48
C SER A 387 -31.16 18.35 -14.18
N LEU A 388 -32.14 19.25 -13.97
CA LEU A 388 -32.28 19.96 -12.70
C LEU A 388 -32.75 18.99 -11.61
N VAL A 389 -31.99 18.91 -10.51
CA VAL A 389 -32.22 18.00 -9.39
C VAL A 389 -32.87 18.74 -8.21
N PHE A 390 -32.33 19.89 -7.83
CA PHE A 390 -32.75 20.62 -6.64
C PHE A 390 -32.55 22.12 -6.78
N THR A 391 -33.20 22.90 -5.91
CA THR A 391 -33.06 24.36 -5.84
C THR A 391 -33.03 24.81 -4.39
N ILE A 392 -31.95 25.46 -3.97
CA ILE A 392 -31.83 26.07 -2.64
C ILE A 392 -32.67 27.35 -2.54
N ALA A 393 -33.13 27.69 -1.35
CA ALA A 393 -34.08 28.77 -1.10
C ALA A 393 -33.43 30.00 -0.45
N ASP A 394 -32.65 29.79 0.59
CA ASP A 394 -32.21 30.82 1.54
C ASP A 394 -30.83 31.40 1.21
N GLN A 395 -30.00 30.68 0.44
CA GLN A 395 -28.71 31.16 -0.09
C GLN A 395 -28.77 31.52 -1.57
N ASP A 396 -27.82 32.33 -2.05
CA ASP A 396 -27.73 32.76 -3.46
C ASP A 396 -26.85 31.84 -4.32
N ASN A 397 -25.91 31.13 -3.70
CA ASN A 397 -25.01 30.19 -4.36
C ASN A 397 -24.93 28.89 -3.54
N VAL A 398 -24.77 27.77 -4.24
CA VAL A 398 -24.43 26.48 -3.61
C VAL A 398 -22.94 26.48 -3.32
N GLU A 399 -22.58 26.23 -2.06
CA GLU A 399 -21.18 26.19 -1.60
C GLU A 399 -20.78 24.85 -0.94
N VAL A 400 -21.78 24.10 -0.46
CA VAL A 400 -21.63 22.69 -0.05
C VAL A 400 -22.44 21.84 -1.01
N LEU A 401 -21.75 20.96 -1.73
CA LEU A 401 -22.35 19.98 -2.63
C LEU A 401 -21.57 18.67 -2.54
N TRP A 402 -22.20 17.59 -2.12
CA TRP A 402 -21.55 16.28 -2.03
C TRP A 402 -22.54 15.15 -2.28
N TYR A 403 -22.19 14.19 -3.11
CA TYR A 403 -22.95 12.96 -3.28
C TYR A 403 -22.26 11.81 -2.55
N ASP A 404 -22.99 11.16 -1.65
CA ASP A 404 -22.47 10.00 -0.94
C ASP A 404 -22.95 8.69 -1.59
N PRO A 405 -22.04 7.84 -2.10
CA PRO A 405 -22.41 6.60 -2.78
C PRO A 405 -22.97 5.52 -1.83
N LEU A 406 -22.74 5.63 -0.50
CA LEU A 406 -23.25 4.66 0.46
C LEU A 406 -24.72 4.89 0.81
N THR A 407 -25.10 6.14 1.07
CA THR A 407 -26.47 6.52 1.44
C THR A 407 -27.31 6.98 0.25
N GLU A 408 -26.67 7.23 -0.90
CA GLU A 408 -27.25 7.82 -2.12
C GLU A 408 -27.88 9.21 -1.92
N TYR A 409 -27.56 9.90 -0.83
CA TYR A 409 -27.98 11.28 -0.61
C TYR A 409 -27.04 12.29 -1.25
N LEU A 410 -27.63 13.38 -1.73
CA LEU A 410 -26.95 14.61 -2.10
C LEU A 410 -27.02 15.58 -0.91
N VAL A 411 -25.88 15.92 -0.34
CA VAL A 411 -25.72 16.83 0.80
C VAL A 411 -25.53 18.24 0.28
N VAL A 412 -26.39 19.17 0.73
CA VAL A 412 -26.43 20.55 0.26
C VAL A 412 -26.64 21.50 1.44
N GLN A 413 -25.86 22.56 1.57
CA GLN A 413 -26.16 23.62 2.54
C GLN A 413 -27.15 24.63 1.95
N ASP A 414 -28.15 25.04 2.74
CA ASP A 414 -29.10 26.10 2.44
C ASP A 414 -29.35 26.93 3.70
N GLY A 415 -28.64 28.05 3.82
CA GLY A 415 -28.64 28.91 5.00
C GLY A 415 -28.05 28.19 6.22
N ASP A 416 -28.77 28.23 7.34
CA ASP A 416 -28.37 27.63 8.62
C ASP A 416 -28.70 26.12 8.69
N ARG A 417 -28.82 25.45 7.53
CA ARG A 417 -29.19 24.04 7.43
C ARG A 417 -28.38 23.31 6.37
N ILE A 418 -27.99 22.09 6.70
CA ILE A 418 -27.53 21.11 5.72
C ILE A 418 -28.69 20.16 5.41
N LEU A 419 -29.09 20.10 4.14
CA LEU A 419 -30.16 19.29 3.61
C LEU A 419 -29.60 17.97 3.05
N LEU A 420 -30.29 16.87 3.36
CA LEU A 420 -30.09 15.56 2.73
C LEU A 420 -31.15 15.39 1.63
N VAL A 421 -30.73 15.57 0.39
CA VAL A 421 -31.61 15.57 -0.79
C VAL A 421 -31.51 14.22 -1.49
N SER A 422 -32.65 13.64 -1.87
CA SER A 422 -32.70 12.46 -2.74
C SER A 422 -32.56 12.90 -4.20
N PRO A 423 -31.46 12.58 -4.90
CA PRO A 423 -31.24 13.04 -6.28
C PRO A 423 -32.28 12.45 -7.25
N THR A 424 -32.82 11.26 -6.96
CA THR A 424 -33.86 10.62 -7.78
C THR A 424 -35.21 11.33 -7.69
N SER A 425 -35.56 11.91 -6.54
CA SER A 425 -36.87 12.55 -6.34
C SER A 425 -36.82 14.08 -6.33
N GLY A 426 -35.64 14.67 -6.16
CA GLY A 426 -35.45 16.11 -5.95
C GLY A 426 -36.03 16.61 -4.62
N ALA A 427 -36.32 15.72 -3.67
CA ALA A 427 -36.89 16.08 -2.38
C ALA A 427 -35.80 16.17 -1.31
N ALA A 428 -35.82 17.25 -0.51
CA ALA A 428 -35.11 17.31 0.76
C ALA A 428 -35.81 16.37 1.75
N VAL A 429 -35.16 15.27 2.11
CA VAL A 429 -35.73 14.21 2.95
C VAL A 429 -35.53 14.56 4.43
N GLU A 430 -34.34 15.05 4.76
CA GLU A 430 -33.95 15.39 6.13
C GLU A 430 -33.04 16.63 6.14
N SER A 431 -32.80 17.19 7.33
CA SER A 431 -31.90 18.33 7.51
C SER A 431 -31.17 18.29 8.86
N VAL A 432 -30.02 18.94 8.91
CA VAL A 432 -29.19 19.18 10.10
C VAL A 432 -29.04 20.69 10.26
N ASP A 433 -29.38 21.25 11.42
CA ASP A 433 -29.20 22.68 11.68
C ASP A 433 -27.72 22.98 12.00
N THR A 434 -27.21 24.12 11.52
CA THR A 434 -25.84 24.61 11.74
C THR A 434 -25.82 26.13 11.81
N ASP A 435 -25.04 26.71 12.72
CA ASP A 435 -24.79 28.16 12.78
C ASP A 435 -23.53 28.56 11.98
N GLU A 436 -22.84 27.58 11.40
CA GLU A 436 -21.57 27.75 10.69
C GLU A 436 -21.77 27.75 9.17
N HIS A 437 -20.95 28.55 8.49
CA HIS A 437 -20.90 28.62 7.04
C HIS A 437 -19.80 27.70 6.51
N TYR A 438 -20.17 26.74 5.67
CA TYR A 438 -19.28 25.69 5.17
C TYR A 438 -19.05 25.80 3.66
N GLN A 439 -17.92 25.25 3.22
CA GLN A 439 -17.61 25.06 1.79
C GLN A 439 -16.89 23.74 1.59
N ASN A 440 -17.14 23.03 0.50
CA ASN A 440 -16.42 21.77 0.21
C ASN A 440 -15.93 21.64 -1.24
N SER A 441 -16.39 22.53 -2.12
CA SER A 441 -15.95 22.68 -3.49
C SER A 441 -16.01 24.18 -3.83
N ASP A 442 -15.14 24.63 -4.74
CA ASP A 442 -15.08 26.00 -5.24
C ASP A 442 -14.63 25.93 -6.72
N SER A 443 -14.74 27.00 -7.49
CA SER A 443 -14.25 27.09 -8.88
C SER A 443 -12.87 27.76 -9.01
N PHE A 444 -12.16 27.95 -7.89
CA PHE A 444 -10.85 28.62 -7.85
C PHE A 444 -9.77 27.77 -7.13
N LEU A 445 -9.09 28.32 -6.12
CA LEU A 445 -7.87 27.76 -5.50
C LEU A 445 -8.05 26.34 -4.91
N SER A 446 -9.29 25.95 -4.60
CA SER A 446 -9.67 24.65 -4.06
C SER A 446 -10.62 23.88 -4.98
N ALA A 447 -10.59 24.16 -6.29
CA ALA A 447 -11.48 23.53 -7.26
C ALA A 447 -11.16 22.06 -7.55
N LEU A 448 -9.94 21.65 -7.21
CA LEU A 448 -9.48 20.26 -7.31
C LEU A 448 -9.96 19.44 -6.11
N ASP A 449 -9.90 18.11 -6.22
CA ASP A 449 -10.27 17.20 -5.13
C ASP A 449 -9.34 17.31 -3.92
N ARG A 450 -9.71 18.17 -2.97
CA ARG A 450 -8.96 18.40 -1.72
C ARG A 450 -9.54 17.68 -0.53
N LEU A 451 -10.84 17.42 -0.53
CA LEU A 451 -11.56 16.81 0.58
C LEU A 451 -12.03 15.41 0.19
N TRP A 452 -11.39 14.40 0.75
CA TRP A 452 -11.69 13.00 0.50
C TRP A 452 -12.43 12.41 1.69
N SER A 453 -13.76 12.47 1.61
CA SER A 453 -14.66 11.96 2.66
C SER A 453 -14.80 10.44 2.56
N ARG A 454 -14.90 9.76 3.72
CA ARG A 454 -15.28 8.35 3.81
C ARG A 454 -16.76 8.20 3.46
N PRO A 455 -17.16 7.09 2.79
CA PRO A 455 -18.57 6.82 2.53
C PRO A 455 -19.41 6.88 3.82
N GLY A 456 -20.55 7.57 3.76
CA GLY A 456 -21.41 7.87 4.92
C GLY A 456 -21.07 9.17 5.66
N SER A 457 -20.07 9.94 5.23
CA SER A 457 -19.68 11.22 5.83
C SER A 457 -19.26 12.26 4.79
N VAL A 458 -19.25 13.53 5.19
CA VAL A 458 -18.85 14.67 4.33
C VAL A 458 -17.89 15.59 5.08
N LEU A 459 -16.70 15.78 4.52
CA LEU A 459 -15.76 16.81 4.96
C LEU A 459 -16.16 18.19 4.41
N MET A 460 -16.00 19.22 5.24
CA MET A 460 -16.37 20.59 4.92
C MET A 460 -15.39 21.57 5.55
N PHE A 461 -14.92 22.55 4.78
CA PHE A 461 -14.15 23.67 5.30
C PHE A 461 -15.07 24.60 6.10
N ARG A 462 -14.67 24.91 7.33
CA ARG A 462 -15.28 25.94 8.18
C ARG A 462 -14.48 27.23 8.06
N GLN A 463 -15.17 28.36 7.93
CA GLN A 463 -14.49 29.65 7.72
C GLN A 463 -13.99 30.30 9.03
N SER A 464 -14.76 30.25 10.11
CA SER A 464 -14.45 30.98 11.35
C SER A 464 -14.90 30.25 12.62
N PRO A 465 -14.00 29.64 13.42
CA PRO A 465 -12.56 29.55 13.16
C PRO A 465 -12.27 28.74 11.89
N THR A 466 -11.14 28.99 11.24
CA THR A 466 -10.76 28.20 10.06
C THR A 466 -10.44 26.77 10.47
N GLY A 467 -11.00 25.79 9.77
CA GLY A 467 -10.80 24.38 10.05
C GLY A 467 -11.51 23.48 9.04
N VAL A 468 -11.48 22.17 9.29
CA VAL A 468 -12.29 21.16 8.60
C VAL A 468 -13.21 20.52 9.63
N ASP A 469 -14.50 20.47 9.32
CA ASP A 469 -15.50 19.73 10.07
C ASP A 469 -15.98 18.53 9.24
N VAL A 470 -16.50 17.51 9.90
CA VAL A 470 -17.11 16.33 9.28
C VAL A 470 -18.56 16.20 9.70
N LEU A 471 -19.44 16.05 8.71
CA LEU A 471 -20.82 15.62 8.90
C LEU A 471 -20.89 14.10 8.80
N ASP A 472 -21.37 13.44 9.85
CA ASP A 472 -21.85 12.06 9.77
C ASP A 472 -23.29 12.07 9.27
N ILE A 473 -23.54 11.45 8.11
CA ILE A 473 -24.86 11.49 7.44
C ILE A 473 -25.90 10.70 8.25
N ASN A 474 -25.50 9.59 8.88
CA ASN A 474 -26.42 8.70 9.60
C ASN A 474 -26.73 9.25 11.00
N GLU A 475 -25.70 9.71 11.72
CA GLU A 475 -25.84 10.30 13.05
C GLU A 475 -26.39 11.73 13.00
N LYS A 476 -26.26 12.41 11.85
CA LYS A 476 -26.70 13.81 11.63
C LYS A 476 -25.99 14.76 12.58
N THR A 477 -24.71 14.49 12.82
CA THR A 477 -23.86 15.25 13.73
C THR A 477 -22.69 15.84 12.96
N ILE A 478 -22.41 17.11 13.21
CA ILE A 478 -21.23 17.81 12.69
C ILE A 478 -20.19 17.85 13.81
N THR A 479 -18.95 17.45 13.50
CA THR A 479 -17.83 17.45 14.45
C THR A 479 -16.61 18.11 13.83
N SER A 480 -15.88 18.92 14.60
CA SER A 480 -14.63 19.54 14.12
C SER A 480 -13.53 18.50 14.01
N LEU A 481 -12.97 18.31 12.82
CA LEU A 481 -11.90 17.34 12.55
C LEU A 481 -10.53 17.96 12.76
N ILE A 482 -10.28 19.13 12.16
CA ILE A 482 -9.01 19.83 12.22
C ILE A 482 -9.31 21.32 12.45
N ASP A 483 -8.66 21.91 13.44
CA ASP A 483 -8.59 23.36 13.56
C ASP A 483 -7.28 23.86 12.94
N ASN A 484 -7.32 25.05 12.33
CA ASN A 484 -6.14 25.69 11.75
C ASN A 484 -5.20 26.25 12.83
N GLU A 485 -4.55 25.36 13.57
CA GLU A 485 -3.55 25.72 14.59
C GLU A 485 -2.29 26.36 13.98
N SER A 486 -2.01 26.07 12.71
CA SER A 486 -0.90 26.65 11.93
C SER A 486 -1.06 28.14 11.66
N GLY A 487 -2.27 28.69 11.83
CA GLY A 487 -2.55 30.11 11.61
C GLY A 487 -2.53 30.54 10.15
N LEU A 488 -2.71 29.60 9.21
CA LEU A 488 -2.82 29.88 7.78
C LEU A 488 -4.04 30.78 7.50
N SER A 489 -4.03 31.51 6.39
CA SER A 489 -5.26 32.20 5.96
C SER A 489 -6.30 31.16 5.52
N TYR A 490 -7.60 31.52 5.51
CA TYR A 490 -8.64 30.64 4.98
C TYR A 490 -8.36 30.19 3.53
N ALA A 491 -7.78 31.08 2.70
CA ALA A 491 -7.42 30.76 1.33
C ALA A 491 -6.28 29.72 1.26
N ASP A 492 -5.25 29.87 2.08
CA ASP A 492 -4.11 28.95 2.10
C ASP A 492 -4.49 27.60 2.70
N PHE A 493 -5.31 27.59 3.76
CA PHE A 493 -5.75 26.36 4.41
C PHE A 493 -6.55 25.43 3.48
N ARG A 494 -7.34 25.99 2.55
CA ARG A 494 -8.11 25.21 1.57
C ARG A 494 -7.26 24.55 0.47
N THR A 495 -5.98 24.89 0.36
CA THR A 495 -5.06 24.22 -0.56
C THR A 495 -4.57 22.87 -0.04
N GLY A 496 -4.76 22.59 1.26
CA GLY A 496 -4.39 21.31 1.84
C GLY A 496 -5.16 20.13 1.24
N ILE A 497 -4.53 18.97 1.20
CA ILE A 497 -5.18 17.71 0.82
C ILE A 497 -5.57 17.00 2.11
N PHE A 498 -6.85 16.63 2.25
CA PHE A 498 -7.39 15.99 3.44
C PHE A 498 -7.99 14.65 3.04
N ASP A 499 -7.38 13.56 3.49
CA ASP A 499 -7.89 12.22 3.27
C ASP A 499 -8.35 11.59 4.58
N GLN A 500 -9.67 11.51 4.72
CA GLN A 500 -10.29 10.93 5.91
C GLN A 500 -9.99 9.43 6.00
N ALA A 501 -9.76 8.71 4.89
CA ALA A 501 -9.43 7.29 4.91
C ALA A 501 -8.08 7.05 5.60
N SER A 502 -7.03 7.78 5.19
CA SER A 502 -5.68 7.68 5.75
C SER A 502 -5.49 8.39 7.11
N LEU A 503 -6.43 9.27 7.50
CA LEU A 503 -6.33 10.14 8.69
C LEU A 503 -5.08 11.04 8.65
N SER A 504 -4.69 11.39 7.43
CA SER A 504 -3.56 12.26 7.12
C SER A 504 -4.07 13.45 6.32
N PHE A 505 -3.39 14.58 6.50
CA PHE A 505 -3.55 15.74 5.64
C PHE A 505 -2.20 16.33 5.26
N TYR A 506 -2.14 16.96 4.11
CA TYR A 506 -0.90 17.39 3.47
C TYR A 506 -0.95 18.89 3.16
N PHE A 507 0.13 19.60 3.47
CA PHE A 507 0.31 21.01 3.16
C PHE A 507 1.69 21.29 2.58
N ALA A 508 1.76 22.23 1.63
CA ALA A 508 3.01 22.75 1.10
C ALA A 508 3.08 24.29 1.07
N VAL A 509 1.94 24.98 1.18
CA VAL A 509 1.88 26.45 1.05
C VAL A 509 2.66 27.13 2.16
N GLY A 510 3.51 28.08 1.77
CA GLY A 510 4.39 28.79 2.69
C GLY A 510 5.64 28.01 3.08
N ASP A 511 5.86 26.84 2.49
CA ASP A 511 7.04 26.00 2.68
C ASP A 511 7.66 25.55 1.34
N ASP A 512 8.84 24.93 1.35
CA ASP A 512 9.50 24.37 0.17
C ASP A 512 9.27 22.85 -0.01
N VAL A 513 8.43 22.26 0.84
CA VAL A 513 8.21 20.82 0.94
C VAL A 513 6.76 20.48 1.26
N TRP A 514 6.30 19.33 0.78
CA TRP A 514 5.02 18.75 1.21
C TRP A 514 5.18 18.10 2.58
N THR A 515 4.36 18.52 3.53
CA THR A 515 4.36 18.03 4.90
C THR A 515 3.08 17.24 5.17
N GLU A 516 3.24 15.99 5.56
CA GLU A 516 2.16 15.17 6.11
C GLU A 516 1.96 15.49 7.59
N TYR A 517 0.71 15.74 7.95
CA TYR A 517 0.24 15.82 9.31
C TYR A 517 -0.72 14.67 9.53
N LYS A 518 -0.26 13.68 10.29
CA LYS A 518 -1.09 12.52 10.64
C LYS A 518 -1.68 12.74 12.03
N ILE A 519 -3.00 12.58 12.12
CA ILE A 519 -3.74 12.77 13.38
C ILE A 519 -3.09 11.88 14.46
N PRO A 520 -2.75 12.41 15.64
CA PRO A 520 -2.21 11.60 16.73
C PRO A 520 -3.14 10.43 17.06
N GLY A 521 -2.58 9.22 17.05
CA GLY A 521 -3.28 7.98 17.31
C GLY A 521 -2.44 7.02 18.15
N ALA A 522 -3.00 5.87 18.49
CA ALA A 522 -2.31 4.84 19.23
C ALA A 522 -2.82 3.47 18.78
N LEU A 523 -1.91 2.64 18.29
CA LEU A 523 -2.21 1.27 17.88
C LEU A 523 -1.87 0.30 19.02
N PRO A 524 -2.81 -0.56 19.46
CA PRO A 524 -2.51 -1.63 20.40
C PRO A 524 -1.32 -2.47 19.93
N GLY A 525 -0.44 -2.86 20.84
CA GLY A 525 0.69 -3.75 20.54
C GLY A 525 0.47 -5.15 21.09
N GLN A 526 0.89 -6.16 20.33
CA GLN A 526 0.93 -7.54 20.79
C GLN A 526 2.12 -7.73 21.75
N ILE A 527 1.92 -8.49 22.82
CA ILE A 527 2.96 -8.82 23.80
C ILE A 527 3.21 -10.33 23.83
N THR A 528 4.44 -10.72 24.15
CA THR A 528 4.76 -12.14 24.32
C THR A 528 4.19 -12.64 25.64
N LEU A 529 3.73 -13.90 25.65
CA LEU A 529 3.18 -14.51 26.86
C LEU A 529 4.23 -14.60 27.99
N GLU A 530 5.51 -14.80 27.64
CA GLU A 530 6.62 -14.77 28.60
C GLU A 530 6.73 -13.41 29.31
N SER A 531 6.65 -12.31 28.55
CA SER A 531 6.68 -10.95 29.09
C SER A 531 5.49 -10.70 30.00
N HIS A 532 4.29 -11.10 29.55
CA HIS A 532 3.05 -10.99 30.33
C HIS A 532 3.15 -11.72 31.69
N ILE A 533 3.52 -13.01 31.69
CA ILE A 533 3.65 -13.79 32.93
C ILE A 533 4.77 -13.22 33.82
N THR A 534 5.88 -12.79 33.23
CA THR A 534 6.98 -12.14 33.96
C THR A 534 6.50 -10.88 34.67
N ASP A 535 5.73 -10.02 33.99
CA ASP A 535 5.19 -8.79 34.55
C ASP A 535 4.26 -9.09 35.74
N ILE A 536 3.40 -10.10 35.63
CA ILE A 536 2.54 -10.55 36.73
C ILE A 536 3.37 -11.01 37.92
N LEU A 537 4.35 -11.89 37.71
CA LEU A 537 5.11 -12.51 38.80
C LEU A 537 6.08 -11.56 39.50
N THR A 538 6.61 -10.57 38.78
CA THR A 538 7.63 -9.65 39.29
C THR A 538 7.04 -8.37 39.88
N PHE A 539 6.02 -7.77 39.24
CA PHE A 539 5.44 -6.51 39.71
C PHE A 539 4.23 -6.71 40.62
N LEU A 540 3.39 -7.71 40.32
CA LEU A 540 2.20 -8.04 41.13
C LEU A 540 2.46 -9.20 42.09
N GLY A 541 3.48 -10.03 41.80
CA GLY A 541 3.82 -11.23 42.53
C GLY A 541 5.09 -11.16 43.39
N PRO A 542 5.42 -12.29 44.05
CA PRO A 542 6.52 -12.35 45.00
C PRO A 542 7.86 -12.79 44.38
N TYR A 543 7.99 -12.93 43.06
CA TYR A 543 9.20 -13.46 42.43
C TYR A 543 10.08 -12.34 41.87
N THR A 544 11.38 -12.58 41.73
CA THR A 544 12.28 -11.71 40.96
C THR A 544 12.56 -12.32 39.58
N ILE A 545 13.01 -11.51 38.62
CA ILE A 545 13.23 -11.98 37.25
C ILE A 545 14.17 -13.19 37.15
N ASP A 546 15.21 -13.24 37.99
CA ASP A 546 16.17 -14.36 38.05
C ASP A 546 15.57 -15.68 38.60
N GLN A 547 14.36 -15.63 39.13
CA GLN A 547 13.66 -16.79 39.70
C GLN A 547 12.64 -17.40 38.73
N ILE A 548 12.49 -16.87 37.53
CA ILE A 548 11.50 -17.31 36.54
C ILE A 548 12.23 -17.93 35.36
N GLU A 549 11.76 -19.08 34.89
CA GLU A 549 12.35 -19.79 33.76
C GLU A 549 11.25 -20.29 32.81
N PHE A 550 11.39 -19.99 31.52
CA PHE A 550 10.45 -20.38 30.47
C PHE A 550 11.10 -21.38 29.51
N SER A 551 10.30 -22.32 29.01
CA SER A 551 10.68 -23.28 27.97
C SER A 551 9.49 -23.58 27.07
N GLY A 552 9.67 -23.45 25.74
CA GLY A 552 8.65 -23.75 24.72
C GLY A 552 7.56 -22.69 24.54
N PHE A 553 7.83 -21.43 24.90
CA PHE A 553 6.88 -20.31 24.79
C PHE A 553 7.01 -19.50 23.49
N ASP A 554 7.93 -19.89 22.60
CA ASP A 554 8.13 -19.24 21.30
C ASP A 554 6.81 -19.21 20.50
N GLY A 555 6.48 -18.04 19.93
CA GLY A 555 5.27 -17.83 19.15
C GLY A 555 3.97 -17.69 19.94
N LEU A 556 4.00 -17.76 21.28
CA LEU A 556 2.82 -17.47 22.12
C LEU A 556 2.75 -16.00 22.47
N ALA A 557 1.64 -15.38 22.09
CA ALA A 557 1.44 -13.95 22.27
C ALA A 557 -0.04 -13.64 22.50
N ASP A 558 -0.30 -12.52 23.16
CA ASP A 558 -1.62 -11.99 23.42
C ASP A 558 -1.62 -10.46 23.31
N TRP A 559 -2.79 -9.84 23.49
CA TRP A 559 -2.93 -8.38 23.38
C TRP A 559 -2.96 -7.68 24.74
N GLY A 560 -3.15 -8.41 25.83
CA GLY A 560 -3.16 -7.85 27.18
C GLY A 560 -4.11 -8.55 28.16
N ASP A 561 -4.23 -7.99 29.36
CA ASP A 561 -5.15 -8.43 30.41
C ASP A 561 -5.49 -7.27 31.37
N VAL A 562 -6.71 -7.29 31.93
CA VAL A 562 -7.21 -6.38 32.95
C VAL A 562 -7.42 -7.12 34.26
N ILE A 563 -6.45 -6.98 35.16
CA ILE A 563 -6.47 -7.65 36.45
C ILE A 563 -7.23 -6.78 37.45
N LYS A 564 -8.52 -7.08 37.64
CA LYS A 564 -9.36 -6.46 38.67
C LYS A 564 -8.99 -7.05 40.03
N ASN A 565 -8.55 -6.19 40.96
CA ASN A 565 -8.07 -6.64 42.27
C ASN A 565 -9.21 -6.90 43.29
N ASP A 566 -10.03 -7.90 43.02
CA ASP A 566 -11.22 -8.28 43.78
C ASP A 566 -11.00 -9.44 44.78
N GLY A 567 -9.75 -9.83 45.02
CA GLY A 567 -9.40 -10.99 45.83
C GLY A 567 -8.86 -12.19 45.03
N THR A 568 -8.72 -12.04 43.70
CA THR A 568 -8.09 -13.03 42.83
C THR A 568 -6.62 -13.28 43.21
N ASN A 569 -6.27 -14.56 43.43
CA ASN A 569 -4.90 -14.99 43.73
C ASN A 569 -4.13 -15.16 42.41
N ILE A 570 -2.84 -14.79 42.39
CA ILE A 570 -1.93 -15.00 41.25
C ILE A 570 -1.95 -16.45 40.75
N ARG A 571 -2.07 -17.43 41.65
CA ARG A 571 -2.20 -18.85 41.25
C ARG A 571 -3.49 -19.15 40.51
N THR A 572 -4.59 -18.46 40.82
CA THR A 572 -5.86 -18.60 40.09
C THR A 572 -5.72 -17.99 38.71
N LEU A 573 -5.08 -16.81 38.62
CA LEU A 573 -4.82 -16.12 37.36
C LEU A 573 -3.87 -16.93 36.43
N LEU A 574 -2.80 -17.50 36.97
CA LEU A 574 -1.92 -18.37 36.18
C LEU A 574 -2.66 -19.61 35.65
N ARG A 575 -3.67 -20.12 36.37
CA ARG A 575 -4.48 -21.26 35.90
C ARG A 575 -5.38 -20.88 34.73
N THR A 576 -5.92 -19.66 34.73
CA THR A 576 -6.76 -19.19 33.60
C THR A 576 -5.96 -19.08 32.30
N TYR A 577 -4.64 -18.90 32.37
CA TYR A 577 -3.77 -18.96 31.20
C TYR A 577 -3.28 -20.38 30.89
N GLN A 578 -2.95 -21.13 31.94
CA GLN A 578 -2.42 -22.49 31.86
C GLN A 578 -3.41 -23.43 31.15
N ASP A 579 -4.67 -23.40 31.55
CA ASP A 579 -5.66 -24.39 31.12
C ASP A 579 -5.96 -24.29 29.61
N PRO A 580 -6.16 -23.10 29.00
CA PRO A 580 -6.36 -22.97 27.56
C PRO A 580 -5.09 -23.18 26.73
N LEU A 581 -3.95 -22.64 27.16
CA LEU A 581 -2.70 -22.68 26.39
C LEU A 581 -1.90 -23.98 26.55
N GLY A 582 -2.28 -24.80 27.53
CA GLY A 582 -1.77 -26.17 27.71
C GLY A 582 -0.34 -26.26 28.26
N PHE A 583 0.21 -25.18 28.84
CA PHE A 583 1.50 -25.22 29.52
C PHE A 583 1.37 -25.74 30.96
N VAL A 584 2.48 -26.03 31.62
CA VAL A 584 2.55 -26.46 33.02
C VAL A 584 3.53 -25.57 33.77
N TRP A 585 3.30 -25.35 35.05
CA TRP A 585 4.24 -24.64 35.90
C TRP A 585 4.46 -25.33 37.24
N ALA A 586 5.70 -25.24 37.75
CA ALA A 586 6.12 -25.85 39.00
C ALA A 586 7.04 -24.91 39.79
N ASP A 587 6.77 -24.76 41.09
CA ASP A 587 7.60 -23.99 42.02
C ASP A 587 8.46 -24.96 42.85
N VAL A 588 9.77 -24.98 42.59
CA VAL A 588 10.74 -25.82 43.30
C VAL A 588 11.37 -25.11 44.51
N GLY A 589 10.85 -23.93 44.87
CA GLY A 589 11.28 -23.10 45.99
C GLY A 589 12.35 -22.08 45.63
N SER A 590 13.38 -22.47 44.86
CA SER A 590 14.43 -21.54 44.38
C SER A 590 14.02 -20.78 43.12
N LYS A 591 13.26 -21.43 42.24
CA LYS A 591 12.77 -20.94 40.95
C LYS A 591 11.36 -21.46 40.66
N ILE A 592 10.63 -20.75 39.81
CA ILE A 592 9.39 -21.20 39.20
C ILE A 592 9.64 -21.46 37.71
N TYR A 593 9.29 -22.66 37.28
CA TYR A 593 9.46 -23.13 35.91
C TYR A 593 8.12 -23.09 35.17
N PHE A 594 8.12 -22.55 33.96
CA PHE A 594 7.01 -22.56 33.02
C PHE A 594 7.44 -23.35 31.79
N ARG A 595 6.69 -24.41 31.48
CA ARG A 595 7.03 -25.32 30.39
C ARG A 595 5.82 -25.59 29.52
N LYS A 596 5.94 -25.30 28.23
CA LYS A 596 5.00 -25.78 27.21
C LYS A 596 5.73 -26.80 26.35
N THR A 597 5.13 -27.97 26.19
CA THR A 597 5.74 -29.03 25.39
C THR A 597 5.60 -28.70 23.90
N PRO A 598 6.67 -28.77 23.10
CA PRO A 598 6.62 -28.54 21.66
C PRO A 598 5.67 -29.53 20.96
N THR A 599 4.90 -29.04 19.98
CA THR A 599 3.91 -29.82 19.22
C THR A 599 4.17 -29.79 17.71
N ASP A 600 5.31 -29.24 17.30
CA ASP A 600 5.77 -29.05 15.91
C ASP A 600 6.72 -30.16 15.44
N GLY A 601 6.88 -31.22 16.23
CA GLY A 601 7.78 -32.34 15.95
C GLY A 601 9.26 -32.08 16.27
N SER A 602 9.64 -30.89 16.74
CA SER A 602 11.04 -30.53 17.08
C SER A 602 11.51 -31.04 18.46
N PHE A 603 10.71 -31.89 19.12
CA PHE A 603 10.97 -32.32 20.49
C PHE A 603 12.15 -33.30 20.62
N SER A 604 12.81 -33.26 21.78
CA SER A 604 13.69 -34.31 22.28
C SER A 604 13.18 -34.76 23.65
N ALA A 605 13.26 -36.05 23.95
CA ALA A 605 12.91 -36.55 25.28
C ALA A 605 13.93 -36.03 26.31
N ASP A 606 13.42 -35.51 27.42
CA ASP A 606 14.21 -34.98 28.53
C ASP A 606 15.04 -36.08 29.20
N ASP A 607 14.46 -37.29 29.30
CA ASP A 607 15.16 -38.46 29.80
C ASP A 607 14.60 -39.76 29.19
N THR A 608 15.41 -40.81 29.19
CA THR A 608 15.05 -42.15 28.73
C THR A 608 15.34 -43.14 29.85
N LEU A 609 14.28 -43.59 30.53
CA LEU A 609 14.40 -44.52 31.63
C LEU A 609 14.77 -45.92 31.14
N VAL A 610 15.46 -46.69 31.98
CA VAL A 610 15.69 -48.12 31.82
C VAL A 610 14.95 -48.92 32.89
N ASP A 611 14.77 -50.23 32.69
CA ASP A 611 14.12 -51.13 33.67
C ASP A 611 14.75 -51.10 35.08
N ALA A 612 16.01 -50.66 35.20
CA ALA A 612 16.69 -50.50 36.47
C ALA A 612 16.21 -49.29 37.30
N ASP A 613 15.61 -48.30 36.63
CA ASP A 613 15.21 -47.01 37.20
C ASP A 613 13.80 -47.06 37.80
N LEU A 614 13.02 -48.07 37.42
CA LEU A 614 11.63 -48.27 37.81
C LEU A 614 11.51 -49.17 39.05
N VAL A 615 10.62 -48.79 39.97
CA VAL A 615 10.36 -49.53 41.22
C VAL A 615 9.70 -50.89 40.93
N PHE A 616 8.76 -50.92 39.98
CA PHE A 616 8.13 -52.14 39.49
C PHE A 616 8.78 -52.54 38.16
N LYS A 617 9.21 -53.80 38.05
CA LYS A 617 10.03 -54.30 36.93
C LYS A 617 9.24 -55.24 36.02
N LYS A 618 9.63 -55.28 34.74
CA LYS A 618 9.03 -56.13 33.67
C LYS A 618 7.57 -55.76 33.35
N ASP A 619 6.76 -56.69 32.81
CA ASP A 619 5.43 -56.54 32.16
C ASP A 619 4.30 -55.85 32.98
N GLY A 620 4.63 -55.06 34.00
CA GLY A 620 3.76 -54.19 34.80
C GLY A 620 4.46 -52.94 35.34
N SER A 621 5.47 -52.42 34.62
CA SER A 621 6.22 -51.22 35.01
C SER A 621 5.42 -49.92 34.88
N ILE A 622 4.41 -49.89 34.00
CA ILE A 622 3.51 -48.77 33.78
C ILE A 622 2.05 -49.24 33.84
N SER A 623 1.22 -48.56 34.61
CA SER A 623 -0.22 -48.79 34.65
C SER A 623 -0.90 -47.77 33.74
N THR A 624 -1.55 -48.27 32.67
CA THR A 624 -2.23 -47.43 31.67
C THR A 624 -3.74 -47.54 31.83
N ILE A 625 -4.43 -46.41 31.87
CA ILE A 625 -5.89 -46.34 31.87
C ILE A 625 -6.32 -45.66 30.57
N ASP A 626 -7.18 -46.34 29.84
CA ASP A 626 -7.77 -45.84 28.59
C ASP A 626 -9.28 -45.62 28.79
N ARG A 627 -9.81 -44.53 28.25
CA ARG A 627 -11.23 -44.18 28.38
C ARG A 627 -12.03 -44.74 27.22
N SER A 628 -13.30 -45.05 27.50
CA SER A 628 -14.20 -45.56 26.46
C SER A 628 -14.64 -44.43 25.53
N ASP A 629 -14.78 -44.73 24.23
CA ASP A 629 -15.19 -43.79 23.18
C ASP A 629 -16.48 -43.01 23.51
N ILE A 630 -17.41 -43.59 24.27
CA ILE A 630 -18.67 -42.93 24.69
C ILE A 630 -18.45 -41.82 25.75
N THR A 631 -17.25 -41.73 26.34
CA THR A 631 -16.89 -40.76 27.39
C THR A 631 -15.89 -39.69 26.96
N ARG A 632 -15.48 -39.73 25.68
CA ARG A 632 -14.54 -38.78 25.06
C ARG A 632 -15.16 -37.38 24.97
N ILE A 633 -14.34 -36.34 25.01
CA ILE A 633 -14.82 -34.96 24.89
C ILE A 633 -15.29 -34.70 23.46
N SER A 634 -16.52 -34.21 23.32
CA SER A 634 -17.18 -33.96 22.02
C SER A 634 -17.24 -32.48 21.64
N LYS A 635 -17.24 -31.60 22.66
CA LYS A 635 -17.35 -30.15 22.53
C LYS A 635 -16.44 -29.43 23.52
N VAL A 636 -15.80 -28.36 23.08
CA VAL A 636 -15.04 -27.45 23.92
C VAL A 636 -15.51 -26.01 23.68
N SER A 637 -15.67 -25.26 24.77
CA SER A 637 -16.04 -23.85 24.74
C SER A 637 -14.96 -23.03 25.43
N LEU A 638 -14.53 -21.93 24.82
CA LEU A 638 -13.52 -21.00 25.36
C LEU A 638 -14.12 -19.60 25.48
N GLU A 639 -14.12 -19.05 26.69
CA GLU A 639 -14.42 -17.64 26.96
C GLU A 639 -13.10 -16.84 27.05
N TYR A 640 -12.99 -15.75 26.30
CA TYR A 640 -11.82 -14.85 26.26
C TYR A 640 -12.27 -13.40 26.04
N ILE A 641 -11.37 -12.43 26.24
CA ILE A 641 -11.64 -11.04 25.89
C ILE A 641 -11.28 -10.81 24.42
N SER A 642 -12.26 -10.47 23.59
CA SER A 642 -12.04 -10.24 22.15
C SER A 642 -11.51 -8.83 21.90
N LYS A 643 -10.35 -8.73 21.24
CA LYS A 643 -9.85 -7.45 20.72
C LYS A 643 -10.84 -6.84 19.72
N ASP A 644 -11.35 -7.66 18.81
CA ASP A 644 -12.13 -7.23 17.65
C ASP A 644 -13.54 -6.79 18.05
N ASP A 645 -14.06 -7.31 19.17
CA ASP A 645 -15.32 -6.92 19.79
C ASP A 645 -15.11 -5.96 20.97
N ASN A 646 -14.31 -4.90 20.76
CA ASN A 646 -14.13 -3.79 21.71
C ASN A 646 -13.75 -4.24 23.14
N TYR A 647 -12.84 -5.22 23.22
CA TYR A 647 -12.32 -5.76 24.47
C TYR A 647 -13.43 -6.24 25.42
N GLN A 648 -14.49 -6.84 24.86
CA GLN A 648 -15.57 -7.49 25.60
C GLN A 648 -15.38 -9.01 25.66
N SER A 649 -16.04 -9.65 26.63
CA SER A 649 -16.00 -11.11 26.75
C SER A 649 -16.77 -11.76 25.59
N ARG A 650 -16.14 -12.73 24.94
CA ARG A 650 -16.70 -13.53 23.87
C ARG A 650 -16.48 -15.00 24.15
N THR A 651 -17.43 -15.83 23.73
CA THR A 651 -17.34 -17.29 23.82
C THR A 651 -17.32 -17.91 22.43
N VAL A 652 -16.34 -18.76 22.16
CA VAL A 652 -16.23 -19.54 20.92
C VAL A 652 -16.24 -21.02 21.26
N THR A 653 -16.80 -21.84 20.37
CA THR A 653 -16.96 -23.29 20.58
C THR A 653 -16.43 -24.10 19.41
N ALA A 654 -15.75 -25.21 19.70
CA ALA A 654 -15.37 -26.22 18.72
C ALA A 654 -16.09 -27.54 19.00
N ASP A 655 -16.65 -28.12 17.93
CA ASP A 655 -17.32 -29.41 17.94
C ASP A 655 -16.52 -30.43 17.12
N SER A 656 -16.43 -31.67 17.61
CA SER A 656 -15.77 -32.73 16.85
C SER A 656 -16.52 -33.03 15.53
N PHE A 657 -15.81 -33.29 14.42
CA PHE A 657 -16.42 -33.65 13.12
C PHE A 657 -17.37 -34.86 13.21
N SER A 658 -17.08 -35.76 14.15
CA SER A 658 -17.97 -36.83 14.59
C SER A 658 -19.19 -36.35 15.39
N ALA A 659 -19.64 -35.11 15.35
CA ALA A 659 -20.86 -34.66 16.03
C ALA A 659 -22.08 -34.56 15.08
N LEU A 660 -21.89 -34.66 13.76
CA LEU A 660 -22.93 -34.42 12.75
C LEU A 660 -23.97 -35.54 12.53
N TYR A 661 -23.91 -36.68 13.25
CA TYR A 661 -24.85 -37.82 13.10
C TYR A 661 -25.20 -38.48 14.46
N GLU A 662 -26.47 -38.84 14.66
CA GLU A 662 -27.18 -38.66 15.94
C GLU A 662 -27.31 -39.87 16.91
N VAL A 663 -26.85 -41.09 16.61
CA VAL A 663 -27.44 -42.27 17.32
C VAL A 663 -26.61 -43.01 18.37
N THR A 664 -25.32 -42.69 18.60
CA THR A 664 -24.51 -43.30 19.70
C THR A 664 -23.20 -42.53 19.95
N ARG A 665 -23.24 -41.34 20.57
CA ARG A 665 -22.05 -40.50 20.78
C ARG A 665 -22.02 -39.81 22.15
N SER A 666 -20.82 -39.45 22.58
CA SER A 666 -20.59 -38.65 23.80
C SER A 666 -21.15 -37.24 23.62
N THR A 667 -21.78 -36.70 24.68
CA THR A 667 -22.29 -35.30 24.75
C THR A 667 -21.48 -34.46 25.74
N ARG A 668 -20.23 -34.87 26.03
CA ARG A 668 -19.41 -34.27 27.06
C ARG A 668 -18.80 -32.95 26.57
N GLU A 669 -19.23 -31.87 27.19
CA GLU A 669 -18.70 -30.52 26.98
C GLU A 669 -17.71 -30.17 28.10
N THR A 670 -16.62 -29.50 27.74
CA THR A 670 -15.68 -28.86 28.69
C THR A 670 -15.60 -27.37 28.39
N GLN A 671 -15.63 -26.54 29.43
CA GLN A 671 -15.59 -25.08 29.30
C GLN A 671 -14.30 -24.54 29.92
N TYR A 672 -13.65 -23.65 29.19
CA TYR A 672 -12.44 -22.95 29.58
C TYR A 672 -12.70 -21.44 29.55
N GLN A 673 -11.99 -20.71 30.39
CA GLN A 673 -12.06 -19.26 30.46
C GLN A 673 -10.65 -18.70 30.65
N THR A 674 -10.35 -17.62 29.94
CA THR A 674 -9.13 -16.83 30.11
C THR A 674 -9.47 -15.35 30.23
N SER A 675 -8.70 -14.62 31.04
CA SER A 675 -8.77 -13.16 31.12
C SER A 675 -7.91 -12.47 30.06
N MET A 676 -7.09 -13.22 29.31
CA MET A 676 -6.27 -12.67 28.22
C MET A 676 -7.14 -12.12 27.10
N THR A 677 -6.68 -11.02 26.52
CA THR A 677 -7.20 -10.45 25.29
C THR A 677 -6.59 -11.17 24.10
N LEU A 678 -7.44 -11.80 23.28
CA LEU A 678 -7.07 -12.50 22.05
C LEU A 678 -7.77 -11.87 20.85
N SER A 679 -7.20 -12.05 19.66
CA SER A 679 -7.96 -11.83 18.43
C SER A 679 -9.01 -12.93 18.27
N ASP A 680 -10.07 -12.67 17.51
CA ASP A 680 -11.10 -13.68 17.28
C ASP A 680 -10.55 -14.91 16.54
N LEU A 681 -9.60 -14.68 15.63
CA LEU A 681 -8.90 -15.75 14.93
C LEU A 681 -8.10 -16.64 15.88
N ASP A 682 -7.35 -16.03 16.81
CA ASP A 682 -6.58 -16.78 17.80
C ASP A 682 -7.49 -17.56 18.74
N GLY A 683 -8.63 -16.99 19.13
CA GLY A 683 -9.65 -17.67 19.93
C GLY A 683 -10.20 -18.92 19.24
N GLU A 684 -10.55 -18.82 17.95
CA GLU A 684 -11.04 -19.93 17.13
C GLU A 684 -9.99 -21.03 16.92
N ARG A 685 -8.75 -20.64 16.60
CA ARG A 685 -7.63 -21.59 16.48
C ARG A 685 -7.40 -22.33 17.81
N LEU A 686 -7.33 -21.59 18.92
CA LEU A 686 -7.02 -22.14 20.24
C LEU A 686 -8.09 -23.15 20.70
N VAL A 687 -9.39 -22.88 20.50
CA VAL A 687 -10.45 -23.81 20.91
C VAL A 687 -10.41 -25.12 20.13
N ASN A 688 -10.04 -25.09 18.84
CA ASN A 688 -9.88 -26.27 18.01
C ASN A 688 -8.65 -27.10 18.43
N GLU A 689 -7.51 -26.44 18.65
CA GLU A 689 -6.31 -27.08 19.19
C GLU A 689 -6.58 -27.73 20.56
N LEU A 690 -7.34 -27.04 21.42
CA LEU A 690 -7.72 -27.54 22.74
C LEU A 690 -8.59 -28.79 22.64
N LEU A 691 -9.61 -28.79 21.76
CA LEU A 691 -10.43 -29.97 21.50
C LEU A 691 -9.57 -31.16 21.04
N TRP A 692 -8.68 -30.97 20.07
CA TRP A 692 -7.86 -32.06 19.56
C TRP A 692 -6.82 -32.53 20.57
N SER A 693 -6.24 -31.62 21.37
CA SER A 693 -5.30 -31.98 22.43
C SER A 693 -5.96 -32.84 23.52
N LEU A 694 -7.19 -32.51 23.94
CA LEU A 694 -7.95 -33.29 24.91
C LEU A 694 -8.37 -34.65 24.34
N GLN A 695 -8.62 -34.71 23.04
CA GLN A 695 -8.94 -35.94 22.33
C GLN A 695 -7.71 -36.82 22.10
N ALA A 696 -6.52 -36.24 21.95
CA ALA A 696 -5.25 -36.95 21.77
C ALA A 696 -4.68 -37.48 23.09
N LYS A 697 -4.78 -36.70 24.17
CA LYS A 697 -4.18 -36.98 25.49
C LYS A 697 -5.07 -37.82 26.43
N ASP A 698 -5.94 -38.68 25.88
CA ASP A 698 -6.99 -39.37 26.66
C ASP A 698 -6.45 -40.54 27.51
N ARG A 699 -5.27 -41.10 27.15
CA ARG A 699 -4.62 -42.19 27.86
C ARG A 699 -3.72 -41.65 28.97
N THR A 700 -3.96 -42.11 30.19
CA THR A 700 -3.15 -41.76 31.36
C THR A 700 -2.31 -42.94 31.82
N HIS A 701 -1.11 -42.63 32.27
CA HIS A 701 -0.11 -43.59 32.72
C HIS A 701 0.32 -43.27 34.14
N SER A 702 0.64 -44.29 34.92
CA SER A 702 1.22 -44.14 36.25
C SER A 702 2.37 -45.13 36.44
N PHE A 703 3.47 -44.66 37.01
CA PHE A 703 4.66 -45.46 37.30
C PHE A 703 5.43 -44.84 38.48
N SER A 704 6.47 -45.52 38.95
CA SER A 704 7.26 -45.05 40.09
C SER A 704 8.75 -45.28 39.88
N THR A 705 9.57 -44.30 40.26
CA THR A 705 11.03 -44.32 40.14
C THR A 705 11.71 -44.15 41.50
N TYR A 706 13.04 -44.28 41.51
CA TYR A 706 13.88 -43.99 42.66
C TYR A 706 14.22 -42.49 42.78
N ALA A 707 14.76 -42.10 43.94
CA ALA A 707 15.05 -40.70 44.29
C ALA A 707 16.06 -39.96 43.38
N GLU A 708 16.74 -40.67 42.47
CA GLU A 708 17.69 -40.08 41.51
C GLU A 708 16.97 -39.19 40.49
N PHE A 709 15.71 -39.48 40.16
CA PHE A 709 14.88 -38.76 39.17
C PHE A 709 14.02 -37.66 39.81
N VAL A 710 14.52 -37.02 40.86
CA VAL A 710 13.82 -35.94 41.58
C VAL A 710 13.88 -34.59 40.85
N ASP A 711 14.76 -34.48 39.86
CA ASP A 711 14.95 -33.35 38.97
C ASP A 711 13.88 -33.24 37.87
N LEU A 712 13.18 -34.35 37.55
CA LEU A 712 12.08 -34.35 36.59
C LEU A 712 10.88 -33.53 37.11
N LEU A 713 10.34 -32.66 36.26
CA LEU A 713 9.23 -31.78 36.59
C LEU A 713 7.98 -32.10 35.75
N PRO A 714 6.77 -31.73 36.23
CA PRO A 714 5.58 -31.75 35.39
C PRO A 714 5.77 -30.91 34.11
N GLY A 715 5.48 -31.50 32.95
CA GLY A 715 5.74 -30.94 31.61
C GLY A 715 6.89 -31.60 30.86
N ASP A 716 7.75 -32.37 31.55
CA ASP A 716 8.86 -33.11 30.92
C ASP A 716 8.32 -34.30 30.12
N VAL A 717 8.97 -34.57 28.98
CA VAL A 717 8.66 -35.70 28.11
C VAL A 717 9.72 -36.75 28.28
N ILE A 718 9.33 -37.93 28.77
CA ILE A 718 10.26 -39.02 29.02
C ILE A 718 9.84 -40.29 28.28
N VAL A 719 10.81 -41.15 28.01
CA VAL A 719 10.58 -42.48 27.45
C VAL A 719 10.65 -43.52 28.55
N VAL A 720 9.54 -44.24 28.78
CA VAL A 720 9.41 -45.25 29.83
C VAL A 720 9.29 -46.65 29.21
N PRO A 721 10.19 -47.60 29.51
CA PRO A 721 10.10 -48.96 29.01
C PRO A 721 9.08 -49.78 29.80
N SER A 722 8.33 -50.62 29.09
CA SER A 722 7.49 -51.67 29.66
C SER A 722 7.57 -52.94 28.82
N GLY A 723 8.41 -53.88 29.25
CA GLY A 723 8.69 -55.10 28.50
C GLY A 723 9.36 -54.77 27.16
N ASN A 724 8.69 -55.08 26.04
CA ASN A 724 9.19 -54.81 24.69
C ASN A 724 8.64 -53.51 24.06
N ILE A 725 7.83 -52.75 24.81
CA ILE A 725 7.19 -51.51 24.32
C ILE A 725 7.77 -50.34 25.12
N SER A 726 8.12 -49.25 24.45
CA SER A 726 8.49 -47.98 25.08
C SER A 726 7.37 -46.97 24.90
N TYR A 727 6.93 -46.36 25.99
CA TYR A 727 5.92 -45.30 25.99
C TYR A 727 6.61 -43.94 26.10
N THR A 728 6.30 -43.03 25.17
CA THR A 728 6.71 -41.62 25.29
C THR A 728 5.59 -40.86 25.97
N VAL A 729 5.84 -40.38 27.18
CA VAL A 729 4.80 -39.80 28.04
C VAL A 729 5.21 -38.42 28.54
N GLU A 730 4.23 -37.53 28.67
CA GLU A 730 4.37 -36.20 29.27
C GLU A 730 3.98 -36.27 30.76
N LEU A 731 4.86 -35.86 31.66
CA LEU A 731 4.61 -35.87 33.10
C LEU A 731 3.56 -34.82 33.49
N THR A 732 2.52 -35.23 34.21
CA THR A 732 1.46 -34.34 34.68
C THR A 732 1.53 -34.05 36.18
N LYS A 733 2.05 -35.00 36.96
CA LYS A 733 2.14 -34.87 38.41
C LYS A 733 3.29 -35.73 38.95
N MET A 734 3.96 -35.20 39.96
CA MET A 734 4.97 -35.90 40.75
C MET A 734 4.53 -35.94 42.21
N ASN A 735 4.69 -37.09 42.88
CA ASN A 735 4.44 -37.25 44.31
C ASN A 735 5.61 -37.98 44.97
N ILE A 736 6.30 -37.30 45.89
CA ILE A 736 7.43 -37.86 46.64
C ILE A 736 6.90 -38.47 47.94
N LYS A 737 7.04 -39.79 48.09
CA LYS A 737 6.62 -40.50 49.30
C LYS A 737 7.65 -40.38 50.43
N GLU A 738 7.20 -40.66 51.65
CA GLU A 738 8.08 -40.67 52.85
C GLU A 738 9.26 -41.65 52.75
N ASN A 739 9.13 -42.69 51.92
CA ASN A 739 10.19 -43.66 51.64
C ASN A 739 11.11 -43.27 50.47
N LEU A 740 11.05 -42.01 50.00
CA LEU A 740 11.81 -41.47 48.87
C LEU A 740 11.54 -42.15 47.51
N VAL A 741 10.43 -42.87 47.38
CA VAL A 741 9.91 -43.30 46.08
C VAL A 741 9.13 -42.16 45.45
N ILE A 742 9.35 -41.92 44.17
CA ILE A 742 8.65 -40.89 43.40
C ILE A 742 7.59 -41.58 42.56
N GLU A 743 6.34 -41.17 42.72
CA GLU A 743 5.23 -41.60 41.86
C GLU A 743 4.94 -40.53 40.82
N PHE A 744 4.86 -40.94 39.56
CA PHE A 744 4.53 -40.08 38.43
C PHE A 744 3.17 -40.45 37.87
N ASP A 745 2.33 -39.45 37.64
CA ASP A 745 1.19 -39.54 36.74
C ASP A 745 1.56 -38.84 35.43
N ALA A 746 1.35 -39.50 34.31
CA ALA A 746 1.71 -39.02 32.98
C ALA A 746 0.57 -39.23 31.98
N ARG A 747 0.66 -38.59 30.82
CA ARG A 747 -0.28 -38.75 29.69
C ARG A 747 0.49 -39.06 28.41
N ASP A 748 -0.17 -39.70 27.45
CA ASP A 748 0.44 -39.95 26.14
C ASP A 748 0.90 -38.62 25.51
N PHE A 749 2.15 -38.61 25.02
CA PHE A 749 2.72 -37.45 24.32
C PHE A 749 2.50 -37.60 22.80
N GLN A 750 1.99 -36.53 22.17
CA GLN A 750 1.74 -36.52 20.72
C GLN A 750 2.52 -35.39 20.05
N THR A 751 3.12 -35.72 18.90
CA THR A 751 4.15 -34.91 18.24
C THR A 751 3.64 -33.92 17.20
N SER A 752 2.36 -33.98 16.83
CA SER A 752 1.74 -33.08 15.85
C SER A 752 0.26 -32.83 16.13
N LEU A 753 -0.06 -31.59 16.50
CA LEU A 753 -1.42 -31.04 16.55
C LEU A 753 -1.33 -29.65 15.92
N SER A 754 -1.79 -29.49 14.68
CA SER A 754 -1.83 -28.19 13.99
C SER A 754 -3.20 -28.05 13.35
N ALA A 755 -3.87 -26.93 13.65
CA ALA A 755 -5.13 -26.53 13.05
C ALA A 755 -4.89 -25.39 12.06
N ASP A 756 -5.01 -25.67 10.77
CA ASP A 756 -5.19 -24.61 9.78
C ASP A 756 -6.67 -24.27 9.71
N VAL A 757 -7.08 -23.23 10.43
CA VAL A 757 -8.43 -22.65 10.32
C VAL A 757 -8.34 -21.47 9.36
N ALA A 758 -8.97 -21.58 8.20
CA ALA A 758 -9.13 -20.46 7.28
C ALA A 758 -10.21 -19.52 7.84
N ALA A 759 -9.89 -18.23 7.94
CA ALA A 759 -10.78 -17.23 8.50
C ALA A 759 -12.08 -17.09 7.71
N VAL A 760 -13.20 -16.92 8.42
CA VAL A 760 -14.34 -16.15 7.92
C VAL A 760 -14.68 -15.11 8.99
N THR A 761 -13.98 -13.99 8.95
CA THR A 761 -14.34 -12.81 9.74
C THR A 761 -14.23 -11.56 8.88
N ASN A 762 -15.27 -10.74 8.99
CA ASN A 762 -15.47 -9.49 8.28
C ASN A 762 -14.92 -8.37 9.18
N HIS A 763 -13.60 -8.14 9.18
CA HIS A 763 -12.98 -6.98 9.82
C HIS A 763 -11.92 -6.38 8.89
N GLY A 764 -11.88 -5.05 8.87
CA GLY A 764 -11.06 -4.25 7.96
C GLY A 764 -9.58 -4.63 8.01
N TYR A 765 -9.00 -4.73 6.82
CA TYR A 765 -7.60 -5.03 6.57
C TYR A 765 -6.68 -4.10 7.35
N SER A 766 -6.01 -4.62 8.39
CA SER A 766 -4.86 -3.95 9.00
C SER A 766 -3.87 -5.02 9.45
N GLY A 767 -2.86 -5.29 8.61
CA GLY A 767 -1.78 -6.24 8.94
C GLY A 767 -1.20 -7.02 7.77
N ILE A 768 -1.79 -7.00 6.58
CA ILE A 768 -1.13 -7.47 5.37
C ILE A 768 -0.26 -6.32 4.87
N VAL A 769 1.04 -6.56 4.62
CA VAL A 769 1.86 -5.62 3.83
C VAL A 769 1.15 -5.53 2.48
N SER A 770 0.53 -4.38 2.21
CA SER A 770 -0.20 -4.16 0.97
C SER A 770 0.74 -4.48 -0.19
N VAL A 771 0.36 -5.48 -0.98
CA VAL A 771 1.01 -5.76 -2.25
C VAL A 771 0.44 -4.74 -3.22
N ALA A 772 1.32 -3.93 -3.82
CA ALA A 772 0.85 -2.95 -4.77
C ALA A 772 0.50 -3.64 -6.09
N LEU A 773 -0.70 -3.34 -6.60
CA LEU A 773 -1.25 -3.96 -7.82
C LEU A 773 -0.98 -3.13 -9.08
N GLN A 774 -0.49 -1.90 -8.93
CA GLN A 774 -0.13 -1.03 -10.06
C GLN A 774 0.96 -1.67 -10.90
N SER A 775 0.65 -1.94 -12.15
CA SER A 775 1.56 -2.53 -13.12
C SER A 775 1.56 -1.68 -14.38
N GLN A 776 2.67 -1.67 -15.08
CA GLN A 776 2.80 -1.04 -16.39
C GLN A 776 3.36 -2.06 -17.38
N TYR A 777 3.00 -1.90 -18.65
CA TYR A 777 3.54 -2.71 -19.74
C TYR A 777 4.59 -1.89 -20.48
N ILE A 778 5.70 -2.53 -20.81
CA ILE A 778 6.72 -1.95 -21.69
C ILE A 778 6.78 -2.88 -22.89
N HIS A 779 6.22 -2.41 -24.00
CA HIS A 779 6.25 -3.11 -25.26
C HIS A 779 7.66 -3.09 -25.84
N LEU A 780 8.22 -4.27 -26.12
CA LEU A 780 9.55 -4.43 -26.68
C LEU A 780 9.42 -5.16 -28.03
N ASP A 781 9.08 -4.43 -29.08
CA ASP A 781 9.17 -4.94 -30.45
C ASP A 781 10.62 -4.85 -30.94
N ILE A 782 11.43 -5.80 -30.46
CA ILE A 782 12.88 -5.87 -30.64
C ILE A 782 13.28 -7.09 -31.48
N PRO A 783 14.49 -7.12 -32.07
CA PRO A 783 15.02 -8.34 -32.68
C PRO A 783 15.09 -9.50 -31.69
N LEU A 784 15.12 -10.74 -32.19
CA LEU A 784 15.17 -11.96 -31.37
C LEU A 784 16.18 -11.86 -30.22
N TYR A 785 15.70 -11.74 -28.98
CA TYR A 785 16.56 -11.70 -27.80
C TYR A 785 17.35 -13.01 -27.68
N ARG A 786 16.68 -14.15 -27.92
CA ARG A 786 17.29 -15.48 -27.97
C ARG A 786 16.99 -16.11 -29.33
N TYR A 787 18.01 -16.72 -29.93
CA TYR A 787 17.85 -17.35 -31.25
C TYR A 787 16.83 -18.50 -31.26
N GLN A 788 16.69 -19.17 -30.12
CA GLN A 788 15.75 -20.29 -29.95
C GLN A 788 14.28 -19.87 -29.90
N ASP A 789 14.01 -18.57 -29.73
CA ASP A 789 12.64 -18.04 -29.65
C ASP A 789 12.06 -17.85 -31.07
N ASP A 790 12.84 -18.10 -32.14
CA ASP A 790 12.37 -18.03 -33.53
C ASP A 790 11.22 -19.01 -33.80
N ALA A 791 10.13 -18.48 -34.37
CA ALA A 791 8.96 -19.27 -34.74
C ALA A 791 9.06 -19.92 -36.14
N GLY A 792 10.22 -19.88 -36.81
CA GLY A 792 10.42 -20.51 -38.11
C GLY A 792 9.46 -20.02 -39.22
N GLY A 793 8.97 -18.78 -39.10
CA GLY A 793 8.00 -18.18 -40.02
C GLY A 793 6.56 -18.66 -39.84
N THR A 794 6.19 -19.26 -38.69
CA THR A 794 4.79 -19.60 -38.38
C THR A 794 4.04 -18.52 -37.60
N ALA A 795 4.77 -17.63 -36.92
CA ALA A 795 4.26 -16.56 -36.08
C ALA A 795 5.26 -15.38 -36.07
N LEU A 796 4.82 -14.23 -35.57
CA LEU A 796 5.64 -13.06 -35.24
C LEU A 796 5.96 -13.11 -33.75
N VAL A 797 7.23 -12.96 -33.38
CA VAL A 797 7.70 -13.02 -32.00
C VAL A 797 7.90 -11.59 -31.51
N GLN A 798 7.18 -11.24 -30.47
CA GLN A 798 7.37 -9.98 -29.76
C GLN A 798 7.89 -10.22 -28.36
N TYR A 799 8.49 -9.18 -27.79
CA TYR A 799 8.89 -9.18 -26.40
C TYR A 799 8.16 -8.11 -25.62
N GLY A 800 8.09 -8.29 -24.31
CA GLY A 800 7.55 -7.27 -23.42
C GLY A 800 7.93 -7.53 -21.99
N VAL A 801 7.75 -6.50 -21.17
CA VAL A 801 7.97 -6.57 -19.72
C VAL A 801 6.75 -5.96 -19.04
N VAL A 802 6.17 -6.70 -18.11
CA VAL A 802 5.25 -6.12 -17.12
C VAL A 802 6.10 -5.73 -15.92
N ALA A 803 6.07 -4.48 -15.51
CA ALA A 803 6.90 -3.96 -14.42
C ALA A 803 6.08 -3.17 -13.40
N SER A 804 6.68 -2.91 -12.23
CA SER A 804 6.13 -1.94 -11.28
C SER A 804 6.22 -0.53 -11.82
N ARG A 805 5.37 0.38 -11.34
CA ARG A 805 5.42 1.83 -11.58
C ARG A 805 6.32 2.56 -10.57
N GLY A 806 7.33 1.88 -10.04
CA GLY A 806 8.29 2.42 -9.07
C GLY A 806 7.88 2.33 -7.60
N GLN A 807 6.72 1.77 -7.30
CA GLN A 807 6.27 1.54 -5.93
C GLN A 807 6.99 0.36 -5.26
N LEU A 808 7.02 0.38 -3.92
CA LEU A 808 7.60 -0.69 -3.12
C LEU A 808 6.68 -1.93 -3.10
N ASN A 809 7.24 -3.13 -2.93
CA ASN A 809 6.49 -4.39 -2.76
C ASN A 809 5.49 -4.73 -3.88
N TRP A 810 5.84 -4.45 -5.14
CA TRP A 810 5.05 -4.93 -6.28
C TRP A 810 5.01 -6.46 -6.33
N GLY A 811 3.80 -7.03 -6.41
CA GLY A 811 3.55 -8.47 -6.34
C GLY A 811 3.71 -9.24 -7.65
N GLY A 812 3.88 -8.54 -8.77
CA GLY A 812 3.74 -9.10 -10.11
C GLY A 812 2.38 -8.77 -10.74
N GLY A 813 2.20 -9.18 -11.98
CA GLY A 813 0.98 -8.92 -12.74
C GLY A 813 0.83 -9.80 -13.97
N THR A 814 -0.36 -9.79 -14.55
CA THR A 814 -0.72 -10.50 -15.78
C THR A 814 -0.85 -9.48 -16.91
N LEU A 815 -0.21 -9.76 -18.04
CA LEU A 815 -0.47 -9.04 -19.28
C LEU A 815 -1.73 -9.59 -19.94
N TYR A 816 -2.67 -8.71 -20.26
CA TYR A 816 -3.82 -9.01 -21.10
C TYR A 816 -3.64 -8.35 -22.46
N GLU A 817 -4.00 -9.06 -23.53
CA GLU A 817 -3.91 -8.58 -24.91
C GLU A 817 -5.19 -8.85 -25.70
N GLY A 818 -5.41 -8.09 -26.78
CA GLY A 818 -6.51 -8.36 -27.71
C GLY A 818 -6.64 -7.34 -28.83
N LYS A 819 -7.56 -7.60 -29.77
CA LYS A 819 -7.80 -6.75 -30.94
C LYS A 819 -8.71 -5.54 -30.68
N VAL A 820 -9.38 -5.52 -29.53
CA VAL A 820 -10.32 -4.46 -29.12
C VAL A 820 -10.13 -4.19 -27.64
N ALA A 821 -10.05 -2.91 -27.24
CA ALA A 821 -9.80 -2.50 -25.85
C ALA A 821 -10.72 -3.16 -24.79
N GLY A 822 -11.99 -3.40 -25.14
CA GLY A 822 -12.98 -4.01 -24.25
C GLY A 822 -13.01 -5.55 -24.25
N THR A 823 -12.18 -6.23 -25.05
CA THR A 823 -12.15 -7.70 -25.14
C THR A 823 -10.71 -8.20 -25.21
N LEU A 824 -10.16 -8.53 -24.04
CA LEU A 824 -8.77 -8.95 -23.87
C LEU A 824 -8.70 -10.35 -23.24
N SER A 825 -7.65 -11.08 -23.56
CA SER A 825 -7.30 -12.38 -22.97
C SER A 825 -5.92 -12.32 -22.30
N ALA A 826 -5.71 -13.11 -21.25
CA ALA A 826 -4.41 -13.18 -20.59
C ALA A 826 -3.35 -13.77 -21.54
N ALA A 827 -2.25 -13.06 -21.72
CA ALA A 827 -1.09 -13.47 -22.52
C ALA A 827 -0.09 -14.24 -21.64
N PHE A 828 0.44 -13.61 -20.58
CA PHE A 828 1.37 -14.24 -19.64
C PHE A 828 1.33 -13.59 -18.26
N ASP A 829 1.80 -14.35 -17.25
CA ASP A 829 2.02 -13.87 -15.89
C ASP A 829 3.49 -13.49 -15.68
N GLN A 830 3.72 -12.34 -15.06
CA GLN A 830 5.03 -11.85 -14.69
C GLN A 830 5.15 -11.79 -13.17
N ALA A 831 6.02 -12.63 -12.62
CA ALA A 831 6.36 -12.58 -11.21
C ALA A 831 7.12 -11.28 -10.88
N ALA A 832 7.01 -10.85 -9.62
CA ALA A 832 7.75 -9.70 -9.10
C ALA A 832 9.25 -9.81 -9.40
N HIS A 833 9.84 -8.72 -9.90
CA HIS A 833 11.26 -8.67 -10.26
C HIS A 833 11.87 -7.31 -9.94
N ARG A 834 13.21 -7.26 -9.99
CA ARG A 834 14.02 -6.05 -9.76
C ARG A 834 14.67 -5.51 -11.04
N GLY A 835 14.15 -5.90 -12.20
CA GLY A 835 14.60 -5.40 -13.51
C GLY A 835 14.56 -3.88 -13.61
N PHE A 836 15.69 -3.30 -14.01
CA PHE A 836 15.85 -1.86 -14.14
C PHE A 836 15.14 -1.34 -15.38
N VAL A 837 14.18 -0.44 -15.18
CA VAL A 837 13.52 0.33 -16.22
C VAL A 837 13.70 1.79 -15.90
N GLY A 838 14.08 2.57 -16.90
CA GLY A 838 14.16 4.01 -16.79
C GLY A 838 13.79 4.72 -18.08
N VAL A 839 13.85 6.05 -18.05
CA VAL A 839 13.61 6.94 -19.18
C VAL A 839 14.83 7.82 -19.41
N CYS A 840 15.21 7.98 -20.66
CA CYS A 840 16.29 8.84 -21.11
C CYS A 840 15.89 10.30 -21.01
N THR A 841 16.62 11.08 -20.21
CA THR A 841 16.37 12.53 -20.05
C THR A 841 17.04 13.37 -21.13
N GLU A 842 17.87 12.75 -21.96
CA GLU A 842 18.62 13.38 -23.04
C GLU A 842 18.55 12.48 -24.29
N VAL A 843 18.74 13.07 -25.47
CA VAL A 843 18.83 12.31 -26.72
C VAL A 843 20.11 11.48 -26.70
N PHE A 844 20.00 10.17 -26.92
CA PHE A 844 21.18 9.31 -27.01
C PHE A 844 21.92 9.59 -28.33
N PRO A 845 23.19 10.05 -28.30
CA PRO A 845 23.86 10.46 -29.51
C PRO A 845 24.11 9.31 -30.50
N ASP A 846 24.05 9.66 -31.78
CA ASP A 846 24.40 8.75 -32.88
C ASP A 846 25.85 8.26 -32.77
N MET A 847 26.10 7.09 -33.34
CA MET A 847 27.40 6.46 -33.39
C MET A 847 27.95 6.44 -34.82
N PRO A 848 29.03 7.19 -35.13
CA PRO A 848 29.60 7.23 -36.49
C PRO A 848 30.10 5.87 -37.03
N ASN A 849 30.30 4.87 -36.16
CA ASN A 849 30.71 3.53 -36.57
C ASN A 849 29.97 2.46 -35.75
N ALA A 850 28.80 2.07 -36.24
CA ALA A 850 27.92 1.03 -35.69
C ALA A 850 28.57 -0.31 -35.28
N HIS A 851 29.78 -0.63 -35.73
CA HIS A 851 30.45 -1.91 -35.46
C HIS A 851 31.68 -1.78 -34.54
N ALA A 852 31.82 -0.66 -33.84
CA ALA A 852 32.83 -0.46 -32.80
C ALA A 852 32.17 -0.20 -31.44
N GLY A 853 32.96 -0.21 -30.35
CA GLY A 853 32.50 0.28 -29.05
C GLY A 853 32.48 1.81 -29.01
N ASP A 854 31.52 2.37 -28.27
CA ASP A 854 31.38 3.80 -28.01
C ASP A 854 31.71 4.12 -26.54
N PHE A 855 32.92 4.63 -26.34
CA PHE A 855 33.41 5.03 -25.02
C PHE A 855 33.42 6.55 -24.82
N THR A 856 32.82 7.30 -25.75
CA THR A 856 32.79 8.77 -25.70
C THR A 856 31.44 9.29 -25.24
N ASN A 857 30.36 8.72 -25.76
CA ASN A 857 29.01 9.14 -25.40
C ASN A 857 28.58 8.54 -24.05
N SER A 858 27.66 9.26 -23.40
CA SER A 858 26.99 8.85 -22.18
C SER A 858 25.50 9.13 -22.30
N LEU A 859 24.70 8.46 -21.47
CA LEU A 859 23.25 8.61 -21.44
C LEU A 859 22.80 8.78 -20.00
N VAL A 860 22.01 9.81 -19.72
CA VAL A 860 21.39 10.00 -18.41
C VAL A 860 20.01 9.35 -18.40
N VAL A 861 19.82 8.40 -17.49
CA VAL A 861 18.61 7.61 -17.35
C VAL A 861 17.97 7.86 -15.99
N ARG A 862 16.72 8.32 -15.99
CA ARG A 862 15.89 8.42 -14.79
C ARG A 862 15.30 7.06 -14.47
N LYS A 863 15.49 6.56 -13.25
CA LYS A 863 14.91 5.28 -12.84
C LYS A 863 13.40 5.41 -12.65
N ILE A 864 12.65 4.48 -13.25
CA ILE A 864 11.22 4.27 -12.96
C ILE A 864 11.06 3.09 -12.00
N SER A 865 11.64 1.93 -12.34
CA SER A 865 11.49 0.71 -11.54
C SER A 865 12.77 -0.12 -11.44
N GLY A 866 12.80 -1.02 -10.45
CA GLY A 866 13.89 -1.97 -10.25
C GLY A 866 15.13 -1.40 -9.60
N ASP A 867 16.20 -2.20 -9.60
CA ASP A 867 17.49 -1.85 -9.01
C ASP A 867 18.49 -1.50 -10.11
N ALA A 868 19.24 -0.41 -9.94
CA ALA A 868 20.28 -0.04 -10.91
C ALA A 868 21.35 -1.13 -11.01
N PRO A 869 21.78 -1.50 -12.23
CA PRO A 869 22.81 -2.53 -12.41
C PRO A 869 24.17 -2.06 -11.88
N ALA A 870 25.01 -3.02 -11.49
CA ALA A 870 26.39 -2.74 -11.09
C ALA A 870 27.29 -2.53 -12.32
N ASN A 871 28.45 -1.90 -12.10
CA ASN A 871 29.49 -1.81 -13.13
C ASN A 871 29.95 -3.20 -13.58
N ALA A 872 30.24 -3.33 -14.87
CA ALA A 872 30.80 -4.54 -15.48
C ALA A 872 32.02 -4.18 -16.32
N THR A 873 32.97 -5.10 -16.42
CA THR A 873 34.10 -4.97 -17.34
C THR A 873 33.65 -5.18 -18.79
N GLU A 874 34.37 -4.61 -19.76
CA GLU A 874 34.09 -4.81 -21.19
C GLU A 874 33.99 -6.30 -21.56
N ALA A 875 34.86 -7.14 -20.99
CA ALA A 875 34.85 -8.58 -21.21
C ALA A 875 33.56 -9.24 -20.67
N GLU A 876 33.04 -8.80 -19.53
CA GLU A 876 31.77 -9.30 -18.98
C GLU A 876 30.58 -8.82 -19.82
N VAL A 877 30.62 -7.59 -20.33
CA VAL A 877 29.59 -7.05 -21.24
C VAL A 877 29.52 -7.86 -22.53
N LEU A 878 30.68 -8.17 -23.13
CA LEU A 878 30.76 -9.01 -24.33
C LEU A 878 30.31 -10.46 -24.09
N LEU A 879 30.27 -10.91 -22.83
CA LEU A 879 29.70 -12.21 -22.42
C LEU A 879 28.20 -12.13 -22.08
N GLY A 880 27.59 -10.94 -22.16
CA GLY A 880 26.15 -10.73 -22.00
C GLY A 880 25.71 -10.03 -20.71
N SER A 881 26.65 -9.54 -19.89
CA SER A 881 26.30 -8.68 -18.74
C SER A 881 25.92 -7.26 -19.21
N ASN A 882 25.08 -6.57 -18.44
CA ASN A 882 24.70 -5.16 -18.70
C ASN A 882 24.25 -4.89 -20.15
N LEU A 883 23.45 -5.79 -20.71
CA LEU A 883 22.74 -5.56 -21.97
C LEU A 883 21.42 -4.86 -21.69
N ALA A 884 21.07 -3.87 -22.51
CA ALA A 884 19.80 -3.14 -22.42
C ALA A 884 19.27 -2.82 -23.81
N PHE A 885 17.98 -2.53 -23.89
CA PHE A 885 17.36 -1.89 -25.05
C PHE A 885 17.02 -0.46 -24.72
N VAL A 886 17.38 0.45 -25.62
CA VAL A 886 17.12 1.89 -25.52
C VAL A 886 16.23 2.29 -26.68
N GLY A 887 15.16 3.04 -26.44
CA GLY A 887 14.29 3.49 -27.52
C GLY A 887 12.80 3.39 -27.20
N LYS A 888 12.02 3.29 -28.28
CA LYS A 888 10.57 3.11 -28.31
C LYS A 888 10.21 2.29 -29.57
N ASP A 889 8.94 1.95 -29.72
CA ASP A 889 8.38 1.23 -30.86
C ASP A 889 8.93 1.74 -32.20
N GLY A 890 9.49 0.81 -32.98
CA GLY A 890 10.10 1.09 -34.28
C GLY A 890 11.49 1.73 -34.26
N ARG A 891 12.10 1.99 -33.08
CA ARG A 891 13.45 2.57 -32.96
C ARG A 891 14.27 2.03 -31.78
N TRP A 892 14.09 0.77 -31.44
CA TRP A 892 14.84 0.12 -30.35
C TRP A 892 16.29 -0.17 -30.74
N GLU A 893 17.25 0.39 -30.01
CA GLU A 893 18.67 0.05 -30.09
C GLU A 893 19.09 -0.87 -28.93
N GLY A 894 19.65 -2.04 -29.25
CA GLY A 894 20.31 -2.88 -28.25
C GLY A 894 21.73 -2.38 -27.94
N VAL A 895 22.03 -2.18 -26.65
CA VAL A 895 23.30 -1.65 -26.16
C VAL A 895 23.90 -2.49 -25.03
N GLY A 896 25.21 -2.43 -24.86
CA GLY A 896 25.92 -3.04 -23.74
C GLY A 896 26.90 -2.05 -23.12
N PHE A 897 26.81 -1.84 -21.79
CA PHE A 897 27.51 -0.74 -21.10
C PHE A 897 28.34 -1.21 -19.89
N THR A 898 29.47 -0.56 -19.64
CA THR A 898 30.39 -0.94 -18.55
C THR A 898 30.14 -0.17 -17.25
N THR A 899 29.68 1.08 -17.34
CA THR A 899 29.70 2.02 -16.22
C THR A 899 28.32 2.58 -15.92
N VAL A 900 27.95 2.53 -14.65
CA VAL A 900 26.72 3.08 -14.06
C VAL A 900 27.11 3.97 -12.88
N ALA A 901 26.82 5.26 -12.97
CA ALA A 901 27.08 6.21 -11.90
C ALA A 901 25.78 6.85 -11.42
N SER A 902 25.49 6.76 -10.11
CA SER A 902 24.37 7.50 -9.50
C SER A 902 24.69 8.99 -9.46
N ASN A 903 23.74 9.81 -9.92
CA ASN A 903 23.83 11.27 -9.82
C ASN A 903 23.28 11.81 -8.49
N ASN A 904 22.78 10.91 -7.62
CA ASN A 904 22.18 11.21 -6.31
C ASN A 904 20.88 12.04 -6.36
N ASP A 905 20.22 12.06 -7.51
CA ASP A 905 18.93 12.74 -7.75
C ASP A 905 17.86 11.78 -8.30
N GLY A 906 18.08 10.46 -8.17
CA GLY A 906 17.26 9.41 -8.78
C GLY A 906 17.59 9.09 -10.24
N SER A 907 18.52 9.83 -10.87
CA SER A 907 19.06 9.51 -12.20
C SER A 907 20.43 8.82 -12.14
N TYR A 908 20.74 8.09 -13.22
CA TYR A 908 21.97 7.35 -13.40
C TYR A 908 22.61 7.73 -14.73
N THR A 909 23.90 8.05 -14.69
CA THR A 909 24.71 8.24 -15.89
C THR A 909 25.27 6.90 -16.35
N ILE A 910 24.84 6.45 -17.52
CA ILE A 910 25.28 5.21 -18.18
C ILE A 910 26.33 5.56 -19.23
N SER A 911 27.47 4.86 -19.22
CA SER A 911 28.57 5.11 -20.16
C SER A 911 29.45 3.89 -20.41
N GLY A 912 30.35 4.01 -21.38
CA GLY A 912 31.24 2.93 -21.80
C GLY A 912 30.47 1.84 -22.55
N PHE A 913 29.83 2.22 -23.65
CA PHE A 913 29.02 1.34 -24.47
C PHE A 913 29.91 0.43 -25.33
N ALA A 914 30.38 -0.66 -24.75
CA ALA A 914 31.17 -1.68 -25.44
C ALA A 914 30.42 -2.32 -26.62
N VAL A 915 29.09 -2.32 -26.59
CA VAL A 915 28.22 -2.79 -27.66
C VAL A 915 27.18 -1.72 -27.98
N ARG A 916 27.07 -1.38 -29.27
CA ARG A 916 26.01 -0.57 -29.87
C ARG A 916 25.41 -1.37 -31.02
N GLY A 917 24.16 -1.11 -31.39
CA GLY A 917 23.51 -1.84 -32.50
C GLY A 917 23.39 -3.36 -32.31
N TRP A 918 23.24 -3.83 -31.07
CA TRP A 918 23.18 -5.26 -30.79
C TRP A 918 22.04 -5.93 -31.58
N ARG A 919 22.36 -7.00 -32.32
CA ARG A 919 21.41 -7.76 -33.15
C ARG A 919 20.80 -6.94 -34.31
N GLY A 920 21.62 -6.15 -35.00
CA GLY A 920 21.19 -5.48 -36.23
C GLY A 920 20.47 -4.16 -36.01
N THR A 921 20.37 -3.69 -34.77
CA THR A 921 19.66 -2.47 -34.39
C THR A 921 20.46 -1.19 -34.63
N GLU A 922 21.65 -1.26 -35.22
CA GLU A 922 22.47 -0.06 -35.47
C GLU A 922 21.77 0.96 -36.38
N VAL A 923 20.79 0.52 -37.17
CA VAL A 923 19.97 1.38 -38.03
C VAL A 923 19.17 2.41 -37.24
N TYR A 924 19.01 2.22 -35.94
CA TYR A 924 18.25 3.10 -35.05
C TYR A 924 19.13 4.06 -34.23
N ALA A 925 20.46 3.91 -34.23
CA ALA A 925 21.37 4.68 -33.37
C ALA A 925 21.24 6.21 -33.53
N GLY A 926 20.86 6.68 -34.72
CA GLY A 926 20.63 8.10 -35.01
C GLY A 926 19.19 8.61 -34.82
N LEU A 927 18.27 7.77 -34.34
CA LEU A 927 16.84 8.05 -34.27
C LEU A 927 16.30 8.24 -32.83
N HIS A 928 17.19 8.23 -31.84
CA HIS A 928 16.81 8.42 -30.44
C HIS A 928 16.22 9.79 -30.15
N GLN A 929 15.37 9.85 -29.13
CA GLN A 929 14.73 11.07 -28.66
C GLN A 929 14.73 11.13 -27.13
N VAL A 930 14.55 12.33 -26.57
CA VAL A 930 14.25 12.47 -25.13
C VAL A 930 12.95 11.73 -24.83
N GLY A 931 12.88 11.02 -23.70
CA GLY A 931 11.71 10.22 -23.32
C GLY A 931 11.75 8.77 -23.82
N ASP A 932 12.81 8.36 -24.52
CA ASP A 932 13.03 6.95 -24.86
C ASP A 932 13.20 6.11 -23.58
N TYR A 933 12.72 4.86 -23.60
CA TYR A 933 12.91 3.94 -22.49
C TYR A 933 14.32 3.36 -22.49
N PHE A 934 14.80 3.02 -21.30
CA PHE A 934 15.99 2.22 -21.06
C PHE A 934 15.57 0.97 -20.27
N VAL A 935 15.60 -0.19 -20.91
CA VAL A 935 15.17 -1.46 -20.30
C VAL A 935 16.35 -2.39 -20.21
N LEU A 936 16.75 -2.75 -18.98
CA LEU A 936 17.80 -3.74 -18.77
C LEU A 936 17.30 -5.12 -19.24
N ALA A 937 17.98 -5.70 -20.22
CA ALA A 937 17.59 -6.94 -20.84
C ALA A 937 17.99 -8.13 -19.96
N SER A 938 17.04 -9.00 -19.65
CA SER A 938 17.28 -10.19 -18.85
C SER A 938 16.28 -11.29 -19.20
N PRO A 939 16.71 -12.55 -19.28
CA PRO A 939 15.80 -13.64 -19.56
C PRO A 939 14.76 -13.90 -18.47
N THR A 940 14.93 -13.26 -17.30
CA THR A 940 14.09 -13.43 -16.12
C THR A 940 12.79 -12.63 -16.17
N TRP A 941 12.74 -11.53 -16.94
CA TRP A 941 11.58 -10.63 -17.00
C TRP A 941 11.25 -10.12 -18.40
N VAL A 942 12.14 -10.29 -19.39
CA VAL A 942 11.79 -10.10 -20.80
C VAL A 942 11.10 -11.37 -21.28
N GLN A 943 9.78 -11.29 -21.46
CA GLN A 943 8.92 -12.39 -21.90
C GLN A 943 8.61 -12.29 -23.38
N THR A 944 8.33 -13.43 -24.00
CA THR A 944 7.92 -13.55 -25.40
C THR A 944 6.40 -13.61 -25.52
N VAL A 945 5.86 -12.99 -26.56
CA VAL A 945 4.47 -13.09 -26.99
C VAL A 945 4.45 -13.45 -28.48
N GLU A 946 3.68 -14.46 -28.86
CA GLU A 946 3.59 -14.93 -30.25
C GLU A 946 2.29 -14.44 -30.89
N HIS A 947 2.40 -13.76 -32.03
CA HIS A 947 1.26 -13.29 -32.83
C HIS A 947 1.16 -14.05 -34.16
N PRO A 948 -0.03 -14.33 -34.69
CA PRO A 948 -0.17 -14.83 -36.05
C PRO A 948 0.38 -13.81 -37.08
N LEU A 949 0.94 -14.30 -38.19
CA LEU A 949 1.49 -13.44 -39.26
C LEU A 949 0.52 -12.39 -39.83
N ALA A 950 -0.79 -12.63 -39.70
CA ALA A 950 -1.82 -11.69 -40.15
C ALA A 950 -1.85 -10.38 -39.32
N ASP A 951 -1.17 -10.36 -38.19
CA ASP A 951 -1.08 -9.21 -37.29
C ASP A 951 0.05 -8.26 -37.65
N LEU A 952 0.86 -8.57 -38.67
CA LEU A 952 1.90 -7.66 -39.16
C LEU A 952 1.27 -6.31 -39.56
N ASP A 953 1.83 -5.23 -39.02
CA ASP A 953 1.37 -3.85 -39.17
C ASP A 953 -0.08 -3.61 -38.66
N VAL A 954 -0.57 -4.47 -37.76
CA VAL A 954 -1.87 -4.31 -37.07
C VAL A 954 -1.63 -3.78 -35.65
N THR A 955 -2.54 -2.92 -35.19
CA THR A 955 -2.53 -2.38 -33.82
C THR A 955 -3.32 -3.28 -32.88
N ASP A 956 -2.69 -3.66 -31.78
CA ASP A 956 -3.26 -4.45 -30.69
C ASP A 956 -3.32 -3.65 -29.39
N PHE A 957 -4.18 -4.10 -28.47
CA PHE A 957 -4.44 -3.47 -27.19
C PHE A 957 -3.88 -4.32 -26.05
N PHE A 958 -3.18 -3.68 -25.11
CA PHE A 958 -2.50 -4.32 -23.99
C PHE A 958 -2.94 -3.70 -22.66
N LYS A 959 -3.08 -4.53 -21.62
CA LYS A 959 -3.29 -4.09 -20.23
C LYS A 959 -2.39 -4.88 -19.28
N ALA A 960 -1.59 -4.15 -18.50
CA ALA A 960 -0.85 -4.73 -17.38
C ALA A 960 -1.66 -4.65 -16.10
N VAL A 961 -2.18 -5.78 -15.64
CA VAL A 961 -3.01 -5.85 -14.43
C VAL A 961 -2.23 -6.55 -13.32
N GLY A 962 -2.07 -5.91 -12.16
CA GLY A 962 -1.46 -6.60 -11.01
C GLY A 962 -2.24 -7.84 -10.61
N PHE A 963 -1.58 -8.82 -9.98
CA PHE A 963 -2.28 -10.01 -9.49
C PHE A 963 -3.45 -9.62 -8.57
N ASP A 964 -4.59 -10.27 -8.73
CA ASP A 964 -5.86 -9.93 -8.04
C ASP A 964 -6.47 -8.56 -8.38
N GLY A 965 -5.87 -7.79 -9.30
CA GLY A 965 -6.40 -6.55 -9.82
C GLY A 965 -7.54 -6.77 -10.84
N SER A 966 -8.44 -5.79 -10.96
CA SER A 966 -9.49 -5.82 -11.98
C SER A 966 -8.97 -5.27 -13.32
N PRO A 967 -9.12 -5.99 -14.46
CA PRO A 967 -8.81 -5.45 -15.78
C PRO A 967 -9.62 -4.21 -16.18
N SER A 968 -10.76 -3.98 -15.53
CA SER A 968 -11.59 -2.78 -15.74
C SER A 968 -10.97 -1.52 -15.13
N ALA A 969 -10.04 -1.68 -14.17
CA ALA A 969 -9.38 -0.56 -13.49
C ALA A 969 -8.08 -0.11 -14.18
N VAL A 970 -7.70 -0.77 -15.29
CA VAL A 970 -6.46 -0.50 -16.02
C VAL A 970 -6.79 0.00 -17.42
N VAL A 971 -6.07 1.04 -17.85
CA VAL A 971 -6.17 1.64 -19.18
C VAL A 971 -5.50 0.72 -20.21
N ALA A 972 -6.12 0.58 -21.39
CA ALA A 972 -5.52 -0.14 -22.50
C ALA A 972 -4.52 0.74 -23.24
N GLU A 973 -3.31 0.22 -23.49
CA GLU A 973 -2.30 0.83 -24.34
C GLU A 973 -2.33 0.19 -25.73
N GLN A 974 -2.08 0.99 -26.77
CA GLN A 974 -2.05 0.52 -28.15
C GLN A 974 -0.62 0.40 -28.66
N HIS A 975 -0.28 -0.75 -29.23
CA HIS A 975 1.00 -1.00 -29.87
C HIS A 975 0.80 -1.64 -31.24
N THR A 976 1.65 -1.29 -32.21
CA THR A 976 1.62 -1.87 -33.57
C THR A 976 2.65 -2.96 -33.67
N ILE A 977 2.24 -4.12 -34.19
CA ILE A 977 3.10 -5.29 -34.34
C ILE A 977 3.93 -5.15 -35.63
N THR A 978 5.20 -4.78 -35.54
CA THR A 978 6.04 -4.51 -36.73
C THR A 978 6.87 -5.70 -37.21
N GLY A 979 7.00 -6.76 -36.38
CA GLY A 979 7.77 -7.96 -36.74
C GLY A 979 9.28 -7.74 -36.70
N ALA A 980 9.78 -7.02 -35.68
CA ALA A 980 11.21 -6.70 -35.57
C ALA A 980 12.09 -7.96 -35.41
N ALA A 981 11.57 -9.03 -34.80
CA ALA A 981 12.27 -10.31 -34.64
C ALA A 981 12.46 -11.08 -35.96
N GLU A 982 11.56 -10.86 -36.93
CA GLU A 982 11.54 -11.51 -38.23
C GLU A 982 12.22 -10.68 -39.32
N THR A 983 12.56 -9.43 -39.02
CA THR A 983 13.17 -8.49 -39.96
C THR A 983 14.65 -8.85 -40.19
N PRO A 984 15.07 -9.17 -41.43
CA PRO A 984 16.47 -9.46 -41.74
C PRO A 984 17.38 -8.26 -41.46
N TYR A 985 18.58 -8.54 -40.96
CA TYR A 985 19.58 -7.52 -40.67
C TYR A 985 20.12 -6.90 -41.97
N ALA A 986 20.50 -5.62 -41.89
CA ALA A 986 21.11 -4.91 -43.02
C ALA A 986 22.40 -5.62 -43.48
N VAL A 987 22.66 -5.65 -44.78
CA VAL A 987 23.91 -6.21 -45.32
C VAL A 987 25.10 -5.30 -44.98
N VAL A 988 26.29 -5.87 -44.85
CA VAL A 988 27.51 -5.14 -44.48
C VAL A 988 28.60 -5.35 -45.54
N ASN A 989 29.71 -4.61 -45.41
CA ASN A 989 30.88 -4.72 -46.30
C ASN A 989 30.54 -4.58 -47.80
N VAL A 990 29.60 -3.69 -48.14
CA VAL A 990 29.27 -3.41 -49.54
C VAL A 990 30.51 -2.88 -50.24
N SER A 991 30.87 -3.52 -51.35
CA SER A 991 32.01 -3.15 -52.18
C SER A 991 31.65 -3.30 -53.65
N ASP A 992 32.24 -2.44 -54.48
CA ASP A 992 32.04 -2.44 -55.92
C ASP A 992 33.36 -2.55 -56.69
N GLU A 993 33.31 -3.25 -57.83
CA GLU A 993 34.42 -3.34 -58.78
C GLU A 993 33.90 -3.17 -60.21
N ILE A 994 34.61 -2.37 -61.02
CA ILE A 994 34.32 -2.22 -62.44
C ILE A 994 35.00 -3.35 -63.22
N ASP A 995 34.21 -4.19 -63.89
CA ASP A 995 34.66 -5.33 -64.69
C ASP A 995 34.14 -5.20 -66.13
N GLY A 996 35.00 -4.79 -67.06
CA GLY A 996 34.68 -4.74 -68.49
C GLY A 996 33.53 -3.80 -68.89
N GLY A 997 33.16 -2.83 -68.03
CA GLY A 997 32.02 -1.91 -68.21
C GLY A 997 30.80 -2.25 -67.36
N ASP A 998 30.77 -3.44 -66.75
CA ASP A 998 29.79 -3.80 -65.72
C ASP A 998 30.30 -3.33 -64.34
N THR A 999 29.39 -3.14 -63.39
CA THR A 999 29.74 -2.97 -61.97
C THR A 999 29.34 -4.23 -61.23
N VAL A 1000 30.29 -4.89 -60.60
CA VAL A 1000 30.05 -6.03 -59.70
C VAL A 1000 29.98 -5.49 -58.29
N VAL A 1001 28.81 -5.58 -57.68
CA VAL A 1001 28.58 -5.22 -56.28
C VAL A 1001 28.58 -6.50 -55.46
N THR A 1002 29.41 -6.56 -54.43
CA THR A 1002 29.46 -7.66 -53.46
C THR A 1002 29.22 -7.15 -52.06
N PHE A 1003 28.60 -7.97 -51.22
CA PHE A 1003 28.27 -7.63 -49.85
C PHE A 1003 28.14 -8.88 -49.00
N ASP A 1004 28.22 -8.70 -47.69
CA ASP A 1004 28.07 -9.76 -46.71
C ASP A 1004 26.70 -9.68 -46.05
N TYR A 1005 25.97 -10.79 -46.03
CA TYR A 1005 24.71 -10.89 -45.30
C TYR A 1005 24.96 -11.38 -43.87
N ARG A 1006 24.04 -11.03 -42.96
CA ARG A 1006 24.09 -11.41 -41.55
C ARG A 1006 22.86 -12.25 -41.22
N SER A 1007 23.04 -13.28 -40.39
CA SER A 1007 21.95 -14.14 -39.95
C SER A 1007 21.33 -13.61 -38.67
N ARG A 1008 19.99 -13.54 -38.62
CA ARG A 1008 19.25 -13.26 -37.38
C ARG A 1008 19.15 -14.47 -36.44
N LEU A 1009 19.58 -15.67 -36.89
CA LEU A 1009 19.51 -16.93 -36.12
C LEU A 1009 20.86 -17.38 -35.56
N SER A 1010 21.97 -16.74 -35.92
CA SER A 1010 23.30 -17.09 -35.40
C SER A 1010 24.33 -15.98 -35.61
N ALA A 1011 25.15 -15.72 -34.59
CA ALA A 1011 26.14 -14.64 -34.57
C ALA A 1011 27.39 -14.91 -35.41
N TRP A 1012 27.69 -16.18 -35.74
CA TRP A 1012 28.99 -16.61 -36.27
C TRP A 1012 28.91 -17.31 -37.63
N GLU A 1013 27.75 -17.26 -38.30
CA GLU A 1013 27.53 -17.95 -39.58
C GLU A 1013 28.50 -17.52 -40.68
N MET A 1014 28.99 -16.27 -40.66
CA MET A 1014 29.90 -15.75 -41.68
C MET A 1014 31.23 -16.53 -41.77
N PHE A 1015 31.59 -17.29 -40.73
CA PHE A 1015 32.77 -18.17 -40.70
C PHE A 1015 32.42 -19.66 -40.83
N SER A 1016 31.14 -19.99 -40.99
CA SER A 1016 30.65 -21.34 -41.21
C SER A 1016 30.96 -21.80 -42.65
N VAL A 1017 31.16 -23.11 -42.83
CA VAL A 1017 31.35 -23.72 -44.15
C VAL A 1017 30.02 -23.71 -44.95
N LEU A 1018 28.89 -23.66 -44.25
CA LEU A 1018 27.54 -23.49 -44.80
C LEU A 1018 26.82 -22.44 -43.94
N PRO A 1019 27.02 -21.14 -44.19
CA PRO A 1019 26.39 -20.06 -43.43
C PRO A 1019 24.86 -20.13 -43.56
N ASP A 1020 24.16 -20.26 -42.44
CA ASP A 1020 22.72 -20.03 -42.38
C ASP A 1020 22.45 -18.54 -42.65
N CYS A 1021 21.50 -18.24 -43.53
CA CYS A 1021 21.10 -16.86 -43.82
C CYS A 1021 20.02 -16.35 -42.86
N GLY A 1022 19.48 -17.21 -41.98
CA GLY A 1022 18.42 -16.85 -41.05
C GLY A 1022 17.03 -16.81 -41.68
N GLU A 1023 16.93 -17.16 -42.97
CA GLU A 1023 15.70 -17.18 -43.76
C GLU A 1023 15.58 -18.51 -44.52
N ALA A 1024 14.36 -18.91 -44.89
CA ALA A 1024 14.12 -20.17 -45.60
C ALA A 1024 14.83 -20.23 -46.97
N THR A 1025 15.10 -19.09 -47.60
CA THR A 1025 15.84 -18.98 -48.85
C THR A 1025 16.60 -17.66 -48.89
N LEU A 1026 17.85 -17.68 -49.37
CA LEU A 1026 18.64 -16.49 -49.58
C LEU A 1026 18.11 -15.69 -50.78
N ALA A 1027 17.60 -14.48 -50.52
CA ALA A 1027 17.09 -13.57 -51.54
C ALA A 1027 17.33 -12.10 -51.14
N PHE A 1028 17.55 -11.25 -52.14
CA PHE A 1028 17.76 -9.82 -51.97
C PHE A 1028 17.01 -9.02 -53.04
N GLU A 1029 16.63 -7.80 -52.69
CA GLU A 1029 16.19 -6.76 -53.62
C GLU A 1029 17.18 -5.58 -53.59
N ILE A 1030 17.57 -5.11 -54.77
CA ILE A 1030 18.44 -3.94 -54.94
C ILE A 1030 17.68 -2.87 -55.70
N ASP A 1031 17.42 -1.75 -55.05
CA ASP A 1031 16.86 -0.57 -55.68
C ASP A 1031 18.00 0.33 -56.19
N VAL A 1032 17.96 0.67 -57.48
CA VAL A 1032 18.83 1.69 -58.08
C VAL A 1032 18.12 3.04 -57.95
N MET A 1033 18.75 3.99 -57.27
CA MET A 1033 18.15 5.28 -56.96
C MET A 1033 18.39 6.31 -58.07
N ASP A 1034 17.46 7.24 -58.26
CA ASP A 1034 17.61 8.33 -59.22
C ASP A 1034 18.61 9.36 -58.69
N ALA A 1035 19.65 9.64 -59.47
CA ALA A 1035 20.66 10.63 -59.12
C ALA A 1035 20.09 12.08 -58.99
N ALA A 1036 18.96 12.37 -59.65
CA ALA A 1036 18.29 13.67 -59.57
C ALA A 1036 17.21 13.73 -58.47
N SER A 1037 16.76 12.57 -57.98
CA SER A 1037 15.79 12.44 -56.90
C SER A 1037 16.20 11.25 -56.03
N PRO A 1038 17.04 11.47 -55.00
CA PRO A 1038 17.70 10.38 -54.26
C PRO A 1038 16.75 9.44 -53.51
N ASP A 1039 15.46 9.80 -53.41
CA ASP A 1039 14.40 8.97 -52.81
C ASP A 1039 13.57 8.19 -53.84
N ALA A 1040 13.75 8.45 -55.14
CA ALA A 1040 13.02 7.77 -56.21
C ALA A 1040 13.78 6.53 -56.71
N VAL A 1041 13.10 5.39 -56.76
CA VAL A 1041 13.65 4.15 -57.32
C VAL A 1041 13.48 4.16 -58.84
N VAL A 1042 14.59 4.02 -59.56
CA VAL A 1042 14.63 3.90 -61.02
C VAL A 1042 14.29 2.48 -61.46
N HIS A 1043 14.90 1.50 -60.80
CA HIS A 1043 14.70 0.08 -61.07
C HIS A 1043 14.94 -0.75 -59.82
N MET A 1044 14.23 -1.88 -59.70
CA MET A 1044 14.45 -2.87 -58.64
C MET A 1044 14.92 -4.18 -59.26
N TYR A 1045 16.01 -4.74 -58.72
CA TYR A 1045 16.58 -6.03 -59.12
C TYR A 1045 16.46 -7.07 -58.01
N SER A 1046 15.89 -8.23 -58.29
CA SER A 1046 15.88 -9.38 -57.38
C SER A 1046 17.05 -10.32 -57.67
N ILE A 1047 17.79 -10.72 -56.64
CA ILE A 1047 18.92 -11.66 -56.75
C ILE A 1047 18.88 -12.72 -55.63
N THR A 1048 19.53 -13.86 -55.85
CA THR A 1048 19.58 -14.99 -54.88
C THR A 1048 21.00 -15.31 -54.42
N THR A 1049 21.94 -14.40 -54.66
CA THR A 1049 23.36 -14.51 -54.31
C THR A 1049 23.84 -13.20 -53.71
N ASN A 1050 24.87 -13.23 -52.86
CA ASN A 1050 25.48 -12.05 -52.23
C ASN A 1050 26.38 -11.22 -53.17
N ALA A 1051 26.10 -11.30 -54.48
CA ALA A 1051 26.78 -10.59 -55.53
C ALA A 1051 25.77 -10.24 -56.63
N TRP A 1052 25.82 -8.99 -57.09
CA TRP A 1052 25.01 -8.47 -58.17
C TRP A 1052 25.91 -7.89 -59.26
N ARG A 1053 25.62 -8.22 -60.51
CA ARG A 1053 26.30 -7.66 -61.68
C ARG A 1053 25.36 -6.68 -62.38
N TYR A 1054 25.64 -5.39 -62.22
CA TYR A 1054 24.95 -4.32 -62.92
C TYR A 1054 25.59 -4.13 -64.30
N THR A 1055 24.97 -4.70 -65.32
CA THR A 1055 25.56 -4.75 -66.66
C THR A 1055 25.56 -3.37 -67.34
N ALA A 1056 26.52 -3.14 -68.24
CA ALA A 1056 26.58 -1.90 -69.02
C ALA A 1056 25.27 -1.57 -69.76
N ALA A 1057 24.54 -2.60 -70.23
CA ALA A 1057 23.25 -2.43 -70.89
C ALA A 1057 22.12 -2.01 -69.93
N GLN A 1058 22.12 -2.55 -68.70
CA GLN A 1058 21.17 -2.17 -67.66
C GLN A 1058 21.41 -0.73 -67.22
N LYS A 1059 22.67 -0.31 -67.01
CA LYS A 1059 23.03 1.09 -66.69
C LYS A 1059 22.45 2.09 -67.67
N VAL A 1060 22.57 1.80 -68.98
CA VAL A 1060 22.02 2.67 -70.03
C VAL A 1060 20.49 2.63 -70.06
N THR A 1061 19.87 1.49 -69.73
CA THR A 1061 18.42 1.36 -69.69
C THR A 1061 17.81 2.13 -68.53
N ASP A 1062 18.41 2.01 -67.35
CA ASP A 1062 17.90 2.60 -66.12
C ASP A 1062 18.21 4.10 -66.06
N LEU A 1063 19.45 4.48 -66.39
CA LEU A 1063 19.94 5.85 -66.17
C LEU A 1063 20.03 6.68 -67.45
N GLY A 1064 19.88 6.06 -68.63
CA GLY A 1064 20.09 6.72 -69.92
C GLY A 1064 21.57 7.05 -70.18
N SER A 1065 22.05 8.10 -69.52
CA SER A 1065 23.47 8.52 -69.50
C SER A 1065 24.03 8.29 -68.08
N PRO A 1066 24.72 7.18 -67.82
CA PRO A 1066 25.21 6.83 -66.48
C PRO A 1066 26.14 7.91 -65.90
N PRO A 1067 25.86 8.45 -64.69
CA PRO A 1067 26.79 9.28 -63.92
C PRO A 1067 28.01 8.46 -63.44
N PRO A 1068 29.08 9.08 -62.91
CA PRO A 1068 30.24 8.33 -62.40
C PRO A 1068 29.93 7.43 -61.20
N GLN A 1069 28.87 7.75 -60.45
CA GLN A 1069 28.42 7.04 -59.27
C GLN A 1069 26.90 7.08 -59.16
N VAL A 1070 26.31 6.07 -58.52
CA VAL A 1070 24.88 6.03 -58.19
C VAL A 1070 24.67 5.45 -56.80
N ASN A 1071 23.61 5.89 -56.13
CA ASN A 1071 23.19 5.30 -54.87
C ASN A 1071 22.33 4.07 -55.12
N ILE A 1072 22.54 3.04 -54.31
CA ILE A 1072 21.73 1.82 -54.30
C ILE A 1072 21.25 1.56 -52.88
N ARG A 1073 20.09 0.91 -52.77
CA ARG A 1073 19.56 0.38 -51.51
C ARG A 1073 19.45 -1.13 -51.63
N ILE A 1074 20.08 -1.85 -50.70
CA ILE A 1074 20.10 -3.32 -50.68
C ILE A 1074 19.24 -3.79 -49.51
N TYR A 1075 18.33 -4.73 -49.79
CA TYR A 1075 17.44 -5.35 -48.81
C TYR A 1075 17.60 -6.86 -48.87
N MET A 1076 17.75 -7.50 -47.71
CA MET A 1076 17.57 -8.94 -47.59
C MET A 1076 16.08 -9.25 -47.40
N MET A 1077 15.60 -10.32 -48.03
CA MET A 1077 14.16 -10.64 -48.06
C MET A 1077 13.81 -11.72 -47.03
N SER A 1078 12.74 -11.48 -46.28
CA SER A 1078 12.06 -12.44 -45.42
C SER A 1078 10.74 -12.86 -46.05
N ALA A 1079 10.38 -14.14 -45.86
CA ALA A 1079 9.08 -14.65 -46.27
C ALA A 1079 7.94 -14.18 -45.34
N ALA A 1080 8.27 -13.76 -44.10
CA ALA A 1080 7.29 -13.31 -43.11
C ALA A 1080 6.99 -11.81 -43.26
N VAL A 1081 8.03 -10.96 -43.27
CA VAL A 1081 7.87 -9.49 -43.22
C VAL A 1081 8.28 -8.77 -44.51
N GLY A 1082 8.78 -9.49 -45.52
CA GLY A 1082 9.18 -8.88 -46.78
C GLY A 1082 10.58 -8.26 -46.72
N ARG A 1083 10.72 -6.94 -46.96
CA ARG A 1083 12.03 -6.27 -47.02
C ARG A 1083 12.62 -6.13 -45.61
N GLY A 1084 13.87 -6.55 -45.43
CA GLY A 1084 14.64 -6.31 -44.20
C GLY A 1084 15.15 -4.89 -44.07
N HIS A 1085 16.10 -4.68 -43.15
CA HIS A 1085 16.71 -3.37 -42.98
C HIS A 1085 17.54 -2.96 -44.21
N VAL A 1086 17.49 -1.67 -44.53
CA VAL A 1086 18.16 -1.09 -45.70
C VAL A 1086 19.66 -0.94 -45.46
N THR A 1087 20.46 -1.28 -46.46
CA THR A 1087 21.84 -0.80 -46.59
C THR A 1087 21.91 0.16 -47.76
N GLU A 1088 22.23 1.42 -47.48
CA GLU A 1088 22.52 2.42 -48.53
C GLU A 1088 24.00 2.41 -48.89
N ALA A 1089 24.32 2.36 -50.17
CA ALA A 1089 25.69 2.42 -50.66
C ALA A 1089 25.79 3.24 -51.94
N THR A 1090 26.91 3.96 -52.10
CA THR A 1090 27.25 4.61 -53.37
C THR A 1090 28.22 3.72 -54.12
N ILE A 1091 27.83 3.29 -55.32
CA ILE A 1091 28.65 2.44 -56.20
C ILE A 1091 29.17 3.22 -57.40
N SER A 1092 30.29 2.79 -57.97
CA SER A 1092 30.89 3.36 -59.18
C SER A 1092 30.27 2.72 -60.44
N LEU A 1093 30.10 3.49 -61.51
CA LEU A 1093 29.43 3.04 -62.75
C LEU A 1093 30.34 2.95 -63.97
#